data_AF-A0A935TR02-F1
#
_entry.id   AF-A0A935TR02-F1
#
_cell.length_a   1.000
_cell.length_b   1.000
_cell.length_c   1.000
_cell.angle_alpha   90.00
_cell.angle_beta   90.00
_cell.angle_gamma   90.00
#
_symmetry.space_group_name_H-M   'P 1'
#
loop_
_entity.id
_entity.type
_entity.pdbx_description
1 polymer ?
#
loop_
_entity_poly.entity_id
_entity_poly.type
_entity_poly.pdbx_seq_one_letter_code
_entity_poly.pdbx_strand_id
1 'polypeptide(L)'
;MALLILTNLNTLATFAQDTEECGGAILFGEYDEGGFRSNVDFCTDAVKVLPIVIHVVYSGTLEQAQVDIGMTEITENFLFNINRNFRTTNSVINEFVDTKIQFALAGLDPEGNETDGVNYVYDADSKFHYYNNSTDFANEVYRFEAMALWDISKYINIWIVSDIVEKSVYGFALNGRGIYLDYASFGSNTPTHELGHMLGLKHTYEAASCNEVNCTSEGDFICDTPPGVLESCDFYAPSCGGDLFPHVQLSNFMSACPQRTNFTFGQALFMTDVLHNTVISNEIGILNFKHLWSNENLAATGVVAIDYNFAEAIIDHINPSQSQTVVMTVNGDNISSIDWSWSGGNATGQTLSYTEDLTITSRDFMITTTFNDGKTRTDELQINFNDAASSDYNFQFENNIWSKNILITADETWHNHLLRINGKIIIESGATLTLDGGYFEFSPQGGIIVKPGGKLIAYGYENYPVTFRGKRCDNTPWQGIQIEGNYTNCQDVTDPACQLSGNTDLLTHHGIVELNNATIQDAKIGVQVGKPLVVLEGNVLSGGGGLLTALDSNFDNCSVGVEFNPYNNIGLSSIANSDFNITAPFLGTHTYTNLGYIGVYTNEINSVSINGNTFKNHNPQAFDLDKQGCGIITNNSNMSIGDNNFSALYKGITGYGLNALQSMLSIVGNNFYDNTYKGITLNGNSFSAIEDNNFTLSNADGNYGVYTLLSTGLKVTGNTFNAPEAATETNFKYGLVMHNSGTMGAAVLENVFGVPDNTNPNSNKPLRAGVQIEGGSNQLLTIDCNVFNAQSKYDLRIFDFLQDQGACDFVSELLNPNANDWHTPPQNGSTYHIYYSNAQIPFNITYANGYEPTLLSGNINTYDCADDETDCTFITQGGGTGAAKIAYLQNLQADTTLTPAQQTLITSELLRTHISLNQFSEAETLLTTSNLNQALTATQTLQGQYSQALATLDLIPQDTPDNIAFHEFFTNYIEERQNTGGSGKTTQSAQQNLTKLADKNLLYPPDLGSLMAQTHTAISQKTGYNRIPVEVKKQNETTQHTTSNLLVYPNPANNELYITANPIMFAQAEVSLYTANGQEVAKVKMVNGQANINTAQLHPGIYISQVSNGIAAPYAKFTIIR
;
A
#
# COMPACT_ATOMS: atom_id res chain seq x y z
N MET A 1 25.13 -19.53 -55.00
CA MET A 1 25.40 -19.53 -53.54
C MET A 1 24.23 -18.81 -52.85
N ALA A 2 23.02 -19.33 -53.05
CA ALA A 2 21.75 -18.68 -52.74
C ALA A 2 20.77 -19.66 -52.08
N LEU A 3 21.29 -20.59 -51.27
CA LEU A 3 20.49 -21.64 -50.65
C LEU A 3 21.13 -22.10 -49.33
N LEU A 4 21.35 -21.18 -48.38
CA LEU A 4 21.79 -21.51 -47.02
C LEU A 4 21.59 -20.37 -45.99
N ILE A 5 20.68 -19.41 -46.25
CA ILE A 5 20.42 -18.23 -45.38
C ILE A 5 18.92 -18.14 -44.98
N LEU A 6 18.20 -19.26 -44.92
CA LEU A 6 16.75 -19.24 -44.59
C LEU A 6 16.35 -20.15 -43.43
N THR A 7 17.31 -20.72 -42.69
CA THR A 7 17.03 -21.59 -41.53
C THR A 7 17.50 -21.02 -40.18
N ASN A 8 18.21 -19.89 -40.14
CA ASN A 8 18.82 -19.36 -38.91
C ASN A 8 18.20 -18.05 -38.38
N LEU A 9 17.04 -17.62 -38.89
CA LEU A 9 16.37 -16.41 -38.40
C LEU A 9 15.35 -16.67 -37.27
N ASN A 10 14.86 -17.90 -37.11
CA ASN A 10 13.93 -18.24 -36.03
C ASN A 10 14.62 -18.58 -34.70
N THR A 11 15.90 -18.92 -34.71
CA THR A 11 16.67 -19.32 -33.50
C THR A 11 17.37 -18.16 -32.79
N LEU A 12 17.59 -17.04 -33.48
CA LEU A 12 18.09 -15.79 -32.88
C LEU A 12 16.96 -14.94 -32.29
N ALA A 13 15.71 -15.14 -32.75
CA ALA A 13 14.53 -14.45 -32.23
C ALA A 13 14.06 -14.99 -30.88
N THR A 14 14.22 -16.29 -30.62
CA THR A 14 13.89 -16.89 -29.31
C THR A 14 14.86 -16.43 -28.22
N PHE A 15 16.17 -16.43 -28.48
CA PHE A 15 17.19 -16.03 -27.48
C PHE A 15 17.15 -14.53 -27.11
N ALA A 16 16.69 -13.68 -28.04
CA ALA A 16 16.48 -12.25 -27.80
C ALA A 16 15.11 -11.92 -27.15
N GLN A 17 14.14 -12.85 -27.20
CA GLN A 17 12.89 -12.73 -26.45
C GLN A 17 13.05 -13.22 -25.00
N ASP A 18 13.81 -14.30 -24.77
CA ASP A 18 14.04 -14.85 -23.43
C ASP A 18 14.86 -13.89 -22.52
N THR A 19 15.56 -12.90 -23.11
CA THR A 19 16.34 -11.88 -22.40
C THR A 19 15.55 -10.62 -22.00
N GLU A 20 14.37 -10.38 -22.59
CA GLU A 20 13.44 -9.32 -22.15
C GLU A 20 12.55 -9.79 -20.98
N GLU A 21 12.23 -11.09 -20.88
CA GLU A 21 11.39 -11.64 -19.79
C GLU A 21 12.14 -11.82 -18.45
N CYS A 22 13.48 -11.88 -18.48
CA CYS A 22 14.34 -12.04 -17.29
C CYS A 22 14.92 -10.71 -16.74
N GLY A 23 14.44 -9.54 -17.18
CA GLY A 23 14.83 -8.25 -16.59
C GLY A 23 16.17 -7.66 -17.04
N GLY A 24 16.60 -7.89 -18.29
CA GLY A 24 17.64 -7.07 -18.93
C GLY A 24 19.05 -7.16 -18.33
N ALA A 25 19.67 -8.34 -18.33
CA ALA A 25 21.12 -8.47 -18.22
C ALA A 25 21.76 -8.33 -19.62
N ILE A 26 22.53 -7.26 -19.82
CA ILE A 26 23.25 -7.02 -21.08
C ILE A 26 24.36 -8.07 -21.24
N LEU A 27 24.21 -8.99 -22.19
CA LEU A 27 25.27 -9.90 -22.65
C LEU A 27 26.28 -9.12 -23.51
N PHE A 28 27.51 -8.93 -23.03
CA PHE A 28 28.67 -8.64 -23.88
C PHE A 28 29.71 -9.74 -23.75
N GLY A 29 29.94 -10.44 -24.87
CA GLY A 29 31.01 -11.41 -25.06
C GLY A 29 30.55 -12.49 -26.04
N GLU A 30 31.17 -12.55 -27.21
CA GLU A 30 30.90 -13.56 -28.24
C GLU A 30 30.90 -14.98 -27.63
N TYR A 31 29.72 -15.59 -27.52
CA TYR A 31 29.59 -17.04 -27.36
C TYR A 31 29.96 -17.70 -28.68
N ASP A 32 31.26 -17.88 -28.89
CA ASP A 32 31.76 -18.74 -29.95
C ASP A 32 31.53 -20.22 -29.57
N GLU A 33 31.33 -21.01 -30.60
CA GLU A 33 30.73 -22.34 -30.59
C GLU A 33 31.38 -23.35 -29.60
N GLY A 34 30.67 -23.71 -28.52
CA GLY A 34 30.86 -25.01 -27.83
C GLY A 34 30.99 -24.95 -26.31
N GLY A 35 29.87 -24.91 -25.59
CA GLY A 35 29.81 -25.06 -24.12
C GLY A 35 28.37 -25.26 -23.66
N PHE A 36 28.14 -26.24 -22.79
CA PHE A 36 26.85 -26.73 -22.25
C PHE A 36 25.54 -26.06 -22.74
N ARG A 37 24.82 -26.71 -23.67
CA ARG A 37 23.43 -26.36 -24.00
C ARG A 37 22.49 -27.14 -23.08
N SER A 38 21.97 -26.48 -22.04
CA SER A 38 20.74 -26.90 -21.36
C SER A 38 19.58 -26.83 -22.35
N ASN A 39 18.68 -27.83 -22.36
CA ASN A 39 17.40 -27.77 -23.07
C ASN A 39 16.25 -27.20 -22.20
N VAL A 40 16.58 -26.71 -21.01
CA VAL A 40 15.64 -26.13 -20.05
C VAL A 40 15.73 -24.61 -20.16
N ASP A 41 14.59 -23.98 -20.42
CA ASP A 41 14.46 -22.53 -20.38
C ASP A 41 14.29 -22.10 -18.91
N PHE A 42 15.39 -21.66 -18.29
CA PHE A 42 15.43 -21.24 -16.90
C PHE A 42 14.53 -20.03 -16.61
N CYS A 43 14.39 -19.10 -17.56
CA CYS A 43 13.63 -17.87 -17.35
C CYS A 43 12.13 -18.12 -17.22
N THR A 44 11.62 -19.18 -17.84
CA THR A 44 10.20 -19.58 -17.76
C THR A 44 9.98 -20.80 -16.86
N ASP A 45 11.04 -21.32 -16.21
CA ASP A 45 10.91 -22.48 -15.34
C ASP A 45 10.28 -22.12 -13.99
N ALA A 46 9.31 -22.93 -13.57
CA ALA A 46 8.64 -22.76 -12.28
C ALA A 46 9.55 -23.18 -11.12
N VAL A 47 9.36 -22.58 -9.95
CA VAL A 47 10.14 -22.92 -8.74
C VAL A 47 10.07 -24.41 -8.43
N LYS A 48 11.22 -25.02 -8.15
CA LYS A 48 11.35 -26.42 -7.75
C LYS A 48 11.50 -26.51 -6.24
N VAL A 49 10.56 -27.19 -5.60
CA VAL A 49 10.63 -27.49 -4.17
C VAL A 49 11.34 -28.82 -3.96
N LEU A 50 12.29 -28.86 -3.04
CA LEU A 50 13.03 -30.05 -2.65
C LEU A 50 12.69 -30.42 -1.19
N PRO A 51 12.13 -31.62 -0.94
CA PRO A 51 11.89 -32.10 0.43
C PRO A 51 13.20 -32.27 1.19
N ILE A 52 13.27 -31.69 2.40
CA ILE A 52 14.40 -31.86 3.32
C ILE A 52 13.96 -32.55 4.61
N VAL A 53 14.89 -33.27 5.24
CA VAL A 53 14.76 -33.76 6.61
C VAL A 53 16.01 -33.39 7.39
N ILE A 54 15.83 -32.92 8.63
CA ILE A 54 16.92 -32.53 9.51
C ILE A 54 17.10 -33.57 10.61
N HIS A 55 18.29 -34.17 10.69
CA HIS A 55 18.70 -35.10 11.71
C HIS A 55 19.59 -34.39 12.73
N VAL A 56 19.04 -34.04 13.89
CA VAL A 56 19.78 -33.47 15.01
C VAL A 56 20.42 -34.59 15.82
N VAL A 57 21.74 -34.73 15.70
CA VAL A 57 22.49 -35.76 16.42
C VAL A 57 22.97 -35.22 17.75
N TYR A 58 22.47 -35.80 18.83
CA TYR A 58 22.69 -35.28 20.18
C TYR A 58 23.25 -36.33 21.13
N SER A 59 24.00 -35.84 22.13
CA SER A 59 24.37 -36.59 23.32
C SER A 59 23.67 -35.99 24.54
N GLY A 60 23.49 -36.78 25.61
CA GLY A 60 22.75 -36.34 26.79
C GLY A 60 21.23 -36.53 26.65
N THR A 61 20.43 -35.53 27.05
CA THR A 61 18.97 -35.64 27.14
C THR A 61 18.28 -35.00 25.94
N LEU A 62 17.22 -35.63 25.43
CA LEU A 62 16.40 -35.13 24.32
C LEU A 62 15.86 -33.71 24.58
N GLU A 63 15.37 -33.44 25.79
CA GLU A 63 14.80 -32.13 26.17
C GLU A 63 15.82 -30.99 25.97
N GLN A 64 17.10 -31.23 26.30
CA GLN A 64 18.14 -30.23 26.07
C GLN A 64 18.45 -30.06 24.58
N ALA A 65 18.48 -31.15 23.82
CA ALA A 65 18.71 -31.09 22.37
C ALA A 65 17.58 -30.33 21.64
N GLN A 66 16.33 -30.50 22.08
CA GLN A 66 15.16 -29.77 21.57
C GLN A 66 15.15 -28.30 21.98
N VAL A 67 15.87 -27.92 23.04
CA VAL A 67 16.11 -26.51 23.39
C VAL A 67 17.25 -25.91 22.57
N ASP A 68 18.34 -26.66 22.38
CA ASP A 68 19.53 -26.18 21.67
C ASP A 68 19.28 -26.04 20.16
N ILE A 69 18.52 -26.98 19.57
CA ILE A 69 18.07 -26.94 18.17
C ILE A 69 16.59 -27.29 18.11
N GLY A 70 15.75 -26.36 18.55
CA GLY A 70 14.30 -26.49 18.49
C GLY A 70 13.71 -26.15 17.12
N MET A 71 12.41 -26.41 16.97
CA MET A 71 11.67 -26.10 15.74
C MET A 71 11.72 -24.63 15.35
N THR A 72 11.74 -23.70 16.32
CA THR A 72 11.90 -22.26 16.05
C THR A 72 13.24 -21.94 15.39
N GLU A 73 14.35 -22.47 15.90
CA GLU A 73 15.69 -22.26 15.34
C GLU A 73 15.80 -22.89 13.93
N ILE A 74 15.15 -24.03 13.72
CA ILE A 74 15.08 -24.70 12.43
C ILE A 74 14.25 -23.91 11.40
N THR A 75 13.10 -23.37 11.80
CA THR A 75 12.17 -22.71 10.86
C THR A 75 12.54 -21.24 10.62
N GLU A 76 12.77 -20.48 11.69
CA GLU A 76 12.99 -19.03 11.63
C GLU A 76 14.44 -18.65 11.25
N ASN A 77 15.42 -19.51 11.57
CA ASN A 77 16.82 -19.24 11.23
C ASN A 77 17.31 -20.14 10.09
N PHE A 78 17.22 -21.46 10.18
CA PHE A 78 17.81 -22.32 9.15
C PHE A 78 17.02 -22.32 7.84
N LEU A 79 15.75 -22.75 7.87
CA LEU A 79 14.91 -22.90 6.68
C LEU A 79 14.66 -21.54 6.00
N PHE A 80 14.39 -20.50 6.81
CA PHE A 80 14.29 -19.13 6.33
C PHE A 80 15.56 -18.66 5.62
N ASN A 81 16.75 -18.82 6.23
CA ASN A 81 17.98 -18.32 5.63
C ASN A 81 18.33 -19.07 4.34
N ILE A 82 18.18 -20.41 4.28
CA ILE A 82 18.45 -21.14 3.03
C ILE A 82 17.46 -20.73 1.94
N ASN A 83 16.16 -20.63 2.22
CA ASN A 83 15.18 -20.25 1.22
C ASN A 83 15.38 -18.81 0.76
N ARG A 84 15.64 -17.87 1.68
CA ARG A 84 16.01 -16.49 1.33
C ARG A 84 17.23 -16.46 0.41
N ASN A 85 18.29 -17.19 0.76
CA ASN A 85 19.55 -17.18 0.01
C ASN A 85 19.42 -17.81 -1.40
N PHE A 86 18.52 -18.79 -1.59
CA PHE A 86 18.24 -19.39 -2.90
C PHE A 86 17.17 -18.63 -3.71
N ARG A 87 16.28 -17.86 -3.06
CA ARG A 87 15.10 -17.21 -3.69
C ARG A 87 15.17 -15.69 -3.83
N THR A 88 16.08 -15.00 -3.14
CA THR A 88 16.13 -13.52 -3.14
C THR A 88 17.20 -13.00 -4.10
N THR A 89 16.88 -11.94 -4.85
CA THR A 89 17.87 -11.14 -5.59
C THR A 89 18.34 -9.97 -4.73
N ASN A 90 19.45 -10.13 -4.01
CA ASN A 90 19.88 -9.11 -3.03
C ASN A 90 20.78 -8.03 -3.66
N SER A 91 20.57 -7.64 -4.92
CA SER A 91 21.55 -6.83 -5.67
C SER A 91 20.95 -5.87 -6.69
N VAL A 92 21.55 -4.67 -6.73
CA VAL A 92 21.36 -3.58 -7.72
C VAL A 92 22.23 -3.84 -8.98
N ILE A 93 22.86 -5.01 -9.07
CA ILE A 93 23.83 -5.42 -10.09
C ILE A 93 23.28 -6.65 -10.83
N ASN A 94 23.16 -6.59 -12.16
CA ASN A 94 22.48 -7.58 -13.03
C ASN A 94 23.21 -8.95 -13.17
N GLU A 95 24.01 -9.36 -12.19
CA GLU A 95 24.87 -10.56 -12.21
C GLU A 95 24.36 -11.70 -11.29
N PHE A 96 23.41 -11.42 -10.39
CA PHE A 96 22.84 -12.39 -9.45
C PHE A 96 21.34 -12.57 -9.69
N VAL A 97 20.81 -13.78 -9.47
CA VAL A 97 19.41 -14.13 -9.81
C VAL A 97 18.75 -15.05 -8.77
N ASP A 98 17.41 -15.02 -8.71
CA ASP A 98 16.60 -16.04 -8.02
C ASP A 98 16.86 -17.40 -8.67
N THR A 99 17.35 -18.38 -7.91
CA THR A 99 17.69 -19.71 -8.43
C THR A 99 16.47 -20.56 -8.79
N LYS A 100 15.27 -20.13 -8.40
CA LYS A 100 14.02 -20.90 -8.52
C LYS A 100 14.06 -22.24 -7.76
N ILE A 101 14.94 -22.38 -6.78
CA ILE A 101 15.03 -23.57 -5.92
C ILE A 101 14.57 -23.20 -4.51
N GLN A 102 13.70 -24.03 -3.95
CA GLN A 102 13.19 -23.85 -2.59
C GLN A 102 13.26 -25.18 -1.84
N PHE A 103 13.49 -25.11 -0.54
CA PHE A 103 13.53 -26.24 0.36
C PHE A 103 12.30 -26.21 1.27
N ALA A 104 11.74 -27.38 1.59
CA ALA A 104 10.62 -27.51 2.52
C ALA A 104 10.85 -28.73 3.42
N LEU A 105 10.55 -28.59 4.72
CA LEU A 105 10.57 -29.73 5.63
C LEU A 105 9.53 -30.76 5.19
N ALA A 106 9.90 -32.03 5.26
CA ALA A 106 8.99 -33.13 5.01
C ALA A 106 7.82 -33.14 6.00
N GLY A 107 6.60 -33.31 5.50
CA GLY A 107 5.39 -33.49 6.32
C GLY A 107 5.03 -34.97 6.55
N LEU A 108 5.62 -35.88 5.78
CA LEU A 108 5.47 -37.33 5.93
C LEU A 108 6.83 -38.03 6.03
N ASP A 109 6.96 -38.93 7.00
CA ASP A 109 8.12 -39.79 7.19
C ASP A 109 8.17 -40.91 6.12
N PRO A 110 9.27 -41.69 6.02
CA PRO A 110 9.39 -42.75 5.02
C PRO A 110 8.32 -43.85 5.12
N GLU A 111 7.71 -44.03 6.28
CA GLU A 111 6.61 -44.96 6.55
C GLU A 111 5.23 -44.36 6.21
N GLY A 112 5.15 -43.07 5.90
CA GLY A 112 3.94 -42.34 5.54
C GLY A 112 3.16 -41.77 6.72
N ASN A 113 3.78 -41.67 7.91
CA ASN A 113 3.19 -41.00 9.07
C ASN A 113 3.51 -39.50 9.06
N GLU A 114 2.66 -38.70 9.71
CA GLU A 114 2.89 -37.26 9.90
C GLU A 114 4.17 -36.98 10.70
N THR A 115 4.94 -36.00 10.24
CA THR A 115 6.19 -35.54 10.86
C THR A 115 6.35 -34.04 10.67
N ASP A 116 7.16 -33.41 11.52
CA ASP A 116 7.62 -32.02 11.41
C ASP A 116 8.90 -31.87 10.56
N GLY A 117 9.39 -32.98 10.00
CA GLY A 117 10.60 -33.03 9.17
C GLY A 117 11.90 -32.96 9.97
N VAL A 118 11.84 -33.14 11.30
CA VAL A 118 12.99 -33.11 12.20
C VAL A 118 13.08 -34.39 13.01
N ASN A 119 14.26 -35.00 13.01
CA ASN A 119 14.54 -36.23 13.72
C ASN A 119 15.68 -36.03 14.73
N TYR A 120 15.42 -36.27 16.00
CA TYR A 120 16.44 -36.21 17.06
C TYR A 120 17.05 -37.59 17.26
N VAL A 121 18.32 -37.74 16.88
CA VAL A 121 19.02 -39.02 16.84
C VAL A 121 20.05 -39.06 17.97
N TYR A 122 19.86 -39.97 18.92
CA TYR A 122 20.82 -40.13 20.01
C TYR A 122 22.10 -40.83 19.53
N ASP A 123 23.24 -40.18 19.74
CA ASP A 123 24.57 -40.78 19.64
C ASP A 123 25.41 -40.36 20.85
N ALA A 124 26.03 -41.34 21.51
CA ALA A 124 26.85 -41.08 22.70
C ALA A 124 28.09 -40.23 22.40
N ASP A 125 28.57 -40.24 21.14
CA ASP A 125 29.66 -39.39 20.68
C ASP A 125 29.15 -38.05 20.14
N SER A 126 27.97 -38.03 19.50
CA SER A 126 27.32 -36.87 18.88
C SER A 126 28.16 -36.09 17.86
N LYS A 127 29.24 -36.70 17.39
CA LYS A 127 30.26 -36.10 16.53
C LYS A 127 30.41 -36.89 15.25
N PHE A 128 30.77 -36.20 14.17
CA PHE A 128 31.20 -36.85 12.93
C PHE A 128 32.73 -36.86 12.86
N HIS A 129 33.34 -38.04 12.73
CA HIS A 129 34.80 -38.17 12.60
C HIS A 129 35.23 -38.13 11.14
N TYR A 130 35.86 -37.04 10.72
CA TYR A 130 36.26 -36.84 9.34
C TYR A 130 37.61 -37.49 9.04
N TYR A 131 37.61 -38.72 8.52
CA TYR A 131 38.83 -39.45 8.18
C TYR A 131 39.40 -39.11 6.79
N ASN A 132 40.72 -38.93 6.70
CA ASN A 132 41.42 -38.68 5.42
C ASN A 132 41.52 -39.90 4.49
N ASN A 133 41.19 -41.10 4.98
CA ASN A 133 41.19 -42.31 4.17
C ASN A 133 39.74 -42.70 3.81
N SER A 134 39.54 -43.14 2.58
CA SER A 134 38.20 -43.38 2.03
C SER A 134 37.44 -44.51 2.71
N THR A 135 38.13 -45.48 3.33
CA THR A 135 37.48 -46.63 3.98
C THR A 135 36.87 -46.24 5.31
N ASP A 136 37.64 -45.58 6.17
CA ASP A 136 37.15 -45.14 7.48
C ASP A 136 36.12 -44.01 7.34
N PHE A 137 36.31 -43.11 6.37
CA PHE A 137 35.32 -42.08 6.05
C PHE A 137 33.98 -42.71 5.61
N ALA A 138 34.02 -43.69 4.72
CA ALA A 138 32.81 -44.40 4.30
C ALA A 138 32.15 -45.14 5.47
N ASN A 139 32.94 -45.77 6.35
CA ASN A 139 32.42 -46.43 7.55
C ASN A 139 31.71 -45.45 8.48
N GLU A 140 32.24 -44.23 8.64
CA GLU A 140 31.61 -43.18 9.44
C GLU A 140 30.29 -42.71 8.81
N VAL A 141 30.27 -42.48 7.50
CA VAL A 141 29.01 -42.15 6.79
C VAL A 141 27.97 -43.25 6.98
N TYR A 142 28.34 -44.52 6.80
CA TYR A 142 27.42 -45.64 7.02
C TYR A 142 26.92 -45.76 8.46
N ARG A 143 27.71 -45.33 9.46
CA ARG A 143 27.27 -45.27 10.86
C ARG A 143 26.09 -44.31 11.02
N PHE A 144 26.20 -43.10 10.47
CA PHE A 144 25.11 -42.12 10.50
C PHE A 144 23.88 -42.60 9.73
N GLU A 145 24.10 -43.13 8.53
CA GLU A 145 23.00 -43.59 7.70
C GLU A 145 22.22 -44.74 8.32
N ALA A 146 22.92 -45.68 8.97
CA ALA A 146 22.29 -46.79 9.67
C ALA A 146 21.44 -46.36 10.89
N MET A 147 21.63 -45.14 11.39
CA MET A 147 20.83 -44.60 12.50
C MET A 147 19.48 -44.04 12.03
N ALA A 148 19.47 -43.25 10.94
CA ALA A 148 18.29 -42.45 10.60
C ALA A 148 18.20 -41.99 9.12
N LEU A 149 18.90 -42.60 8.18
CA LEU A 149 18.81 -42.17 6.77
C LEU A 149 17.39 -42.32 6.21
N TRP A 150 16.83 -41.22 5.72
CA TRP A 150 15.60 -41.25 4.94
C TRP A 150 15.93 -41.42 3.45
N ASP A 151 15.00 -42.00 2.69
CA ASP A 151 15.20 -42.37 1.28
C ASP A 151 15.72 -41.17 0.45
N ILE A 152 16.98 -41.27 0.02
CA ILE A 152 17.69 -40.22 -0.72
C ILE A 152 17.07 -39.91 -2.09
N SER A 153 16.19 -40.78 -2.60
CA SER A 153 15.43 -40.50 -3.82
C SER A 153 14.22 -39.59 -3.57
N LYS A 154 13.83 -39.41 -2.30
CA LYS A 154 12.66 -38.65 -1.87
C LYS A 154 13.01 -37.42 -1.03
N TYR A 155 14.05 -37.49 -0.21
CA TYR A 155 14.44 -36.47 0.76
C TYR A 155 15.92 -36.09 0.63
N ILE A 156 16.23 -34.81 0.80
CA ILE A 156 17.59 -34.34 1.08
C ILE A 156 17.82 -34.45 2.59
N ASN A 157 18.78 -35.28 2.99
CA ASN A 157 19.11 -35.49 4.40
C ASN A 157 20.12 -34.45 4.87
N ILE A 158 19.83 -33.78 5.98
CA ILE A 158 20.68 -32.75 6.59
C ILE A 158 21.03 -33.21 8.00
N TRP A 159 22.31 -33.45 8.26
CA TRP A 159 22.77 -33.93 9.57
C TRP A 159 23.42 -32.78 10.35
N ILE A 160 22.99 -32.58 11.58
CA ILE A 160 23.60 -31.61 12.49
C ILE A 160 24.31 -32.38 13.61
N VAL A 161 25.60 -32.16 13.75
CA VAL A 161 26.44 -32.81 14.75
C VAL A 161 27.09 -31.78 15.67
N SER A 162 27.45 -32.20 16.88
CA SER A 162 28.10 -31.30 17.85
C SER A 162 29.49 -30.83 17.42
N ASP A 163 30.19 -31.59 16.56
CA ASP A 163 31.52 -31.28 16.06
C ASP A 163 31.83 -32.14 14.82
N ILE A 164 32.55 -31.59 13.84
CA ILE A 164 33.16 -32.34 12.74
C ILE A 164 34.67 -32.45 13.02
N VAL A 165 35.07 -33.58 13.59
CA VAL A 165 36.40 -33.77 14.18
C VAL A 165 37.46 -34.06 13.11
N GLU A 166 38.67 -33.56 13.35
CA GLU A 166 39.91 -33.73 12.56
C GLU A 166 40.08 -32.82 11.32
N LYS A 167 39.14 -31.89 11.07
CA LYS A 167 39.33 -30.81 10.08
C LYS A 167 38.74 -29.51 10.62
N SER A 168 39.40 -28.38 10.37
CA SER A 168 38.83 -27.04 10.63
C SER A 168 37.71 -26.71 9.62
N VAL A 169 36.67 -27.53 9.57
CA VAL A 169 35.58 -27.46 8.59
C VAL A 169 34.25 -27.43 9.31
N TYR A 170 33.39 -26.53 8.84
CA TYR A 170 32.11 -26.19 9.46
C TYR A 170 30.91 -26.94 8.84
N GLY A 171 31.13 -27.59 7.69
CA GLY A 171 30.15 -28.42 7.00
C GLY A 171 30.76 -29.12 5.79
N PHE A 172 30.08 -30.15 5.27
CA PHE A 172 30.42 -30.77 3.98
C PHE A 172 29.19 -31.43 3.33
N ALA A 173 29.16 -31.46 2.00
CA ALA A 173 28.17 -32.20 1.22
C ALA A 173 28.70 -33.57 0.75
N LEU A 174 27.78 -34.55 0.67
CA LEU A 174 28.00 -35.83 0.00
C LEU A 174 27.05 -35.94 -1.19
N ASN A 175 27.62 -36.01 -2.39
CA ASN A 175 26.88 -36.06 -3.65
C ASN A 175 25.76 -37.10 -3.61
N GLY A 176 24.50 -36.62 -3.67
CA GLY A 176 23.30 -37.45 -3.71
C GLY A 176 22.91 -38.12 -2.39
N ARG A 177 23.59 -37.85 -1.27
CA ARG A 177 23.29 -38.49 0.03
C ARG A 177 22.86 -37.48 1.11
N GLY A 178 23.33 -36.24 1.05
CA GLY A 178 22.94 -35.20 2.01
C GLY A 178 24.10 -34.28 2.40
N ILE A 179 23.87 -33.41 3.37
CA ILE A 179 24.89 -32.52 3.94
C ILE A 179 25.08 -32.80 5.44
N TYR A 180 26.26 -32.50 5.94
CA TYR A 180 26.62 -32.57 7.36
C TYR A 180 27.10 -31.21 7.82
N LEU A 181 26.59 -30.76 8.96
CA LEU A 181 26.84 -29.43 9.49
C LEU A 181 27.30 -29.52 10.94
N ASP A 182 28.33 -28.74 11.25
CA ASP A 182 28.69 -28.45 12.63
C ASP A 182 27.59 -27.58 13.26
N TYR A 183 27.18 -27.92 14.48
CA TYR A 183 26.18 -27.19 15.24
C TYR A 183 26.46 -25.68 15.31
N ALA A 184 27.73 -25.28 15.51
CA ALA A 184 28.09 -23.87 15.60
C ALA A 184 27.91 -23.10 14.29
N SER A 185 27.73 -23.80 13.16
CA SER A 185 27.61 -23.24 11.83
C SER A 185 26.22 -23.38 11.22
N PHE A 186 25.30 -24.01 11.95
CA PHE A 186 23.91 -24.25 11.55
C PHE A 186 23.17 -22.96 11.16
N GLY A 187 23.27 -21.91 11.98
CA GLY A 187 22.63 -20.61 11.72
C GLY A 187 23.39 -19.66 10.78
N SER A 188 24.43 -20.13 10.09
CA SER A 188 25.27 -19.31 9.19
C SER A 188 24.89 -19.47 7.71
N ASN A 189 25.72 -18.95 6.78
CA ASN A 189 25.57 -19.23 5.33
C ASN A 189 26.24 -20.54 4.89
N THR A 190 26.81 -21.32 5.81
CA THR A 190 27.39 -22.63 5.53
C THR A 190 26.36 -23.64 4.99
N PRO A 191 25.13 -23.75 5.51
CA PRO A 191 24.11 -24.62 4.91
C PRO A 191 23.82 -24.29 3.45
N THR A 192 23.72 -23.00 3.09
CA THR A 192 23.53 -22.57 1.69
C THR A 192 24.68 -23.01 0.79
N HIS A 193 25.93 -22.87 1.28
CA HIS A 193 27.13 -23.32 0.58
C HIS A 193 27.11 -24.83 0.33
N GLU A 194 26.82 -25.63 1.36
CA GLU A 194 26.78 -27.09 1.24
C GLU A 194 25.61 -27.57 0.36
N LEU A 195 24.45 -26.89 0.41
CA LEU A 195 23.34 -27.17 -0.50
C LEU A 195 23.69 -26.83 -1.96
N GLY A 196 24.50 -25.81 -2.19
CA GLY A 196 25.09 -25.52 -3.51
C GLY A 196 25.94 -26.70 -4.01
N HIS A 197 26.81 -27.25 -3.16
CA HIS A 197 27.57 -28.47 -3.48
C HIS A 197 26.67 -29.69 -3.71
N MET A 198 25.63 -29.87 -2.90
CA MET A 198 24.64 -30.93 -3.09
C MET A 198 23.97 -30.84 -4.47
N LEU A 199 23.75 -29.62 -4.97
CA LEU A 199 23.20 -29.33 -6.30
C LEU A 199 24.29 -29.25 -7.40
N GLY A 200 25.51 -29.70 -7.11
CA GLY A 200 26.58 -29.91 -8.09
C GLY A 200 27.51 -28.71 -8.31
N LEU A 201 27.34 -27.59 -7.62
CA LEU A 201 28.26 -26.46 -7.70
C LEU A 201 29.62 -26.83 -7.11
N LYS A 202 30.69 -26.26 -7.66
CA LYS A 202 32.05 -26.35 -7.10
C LYS A 202 32.44 -25.05 -6.42
N HIS A 203 33.55 -25.08 -5.69
CA HIS A 203 34.14 -23.86 -5.18
C HIS A 203 34.57 -22.96 -6.34
N THR A 204 34.36 -21.65 -6.25
CA THR A 204 34.79 -20.71 -7.31
C THR A 204 36.32 -20.63 -7.51
N TYR A 205 37.07 -21.29 -6.64
CA TYR A 205 38.53 -21.37 -6.65
C TYR A 205 39.04 -22.81 -6.89
N GLU A 206 38.21 -23.69 -7.47
CA GLU A 206 38.53 -25.11 -7.68
C GLU A 206 39.80 -25.32 -8.52
N ALA A 207 40.04 -24.45 -9.51
CA ALA A 207 41.26 -24.48 -10.33
C ALA A 207 42.55 -24.24 -9.51
N ALA A 208 42.43 -23.66 -8.32
CA ALA A 208 43.54 -23.17 -7.49
C ALA A 208 44.53 -22.30 -8.28
N SER A 209 44.05 -21.62 -9.32
CA SER A 209 44.86 -20.85 -10.26
C SER A 209 44.03 -19.73 -10.89
N CYS A 210 44.68 -18.62 -11.22
CA CYS A 210 44.06 -17.49 -11.93
C CYS A 210 44.06 -17.68 -13.46
N ASN A 211 44.48 -18.85 -13.94
CA ASN A 211 44.59 -19.14 -15.37
C ASN A 211 43.59 -20.22 -15.74
N GLU A 212 42.45 -19.76 -16.25
CA GLU A 212 41.41 -20.60 -16.84
C GLU A 212 41.32 -20.26 -18.33
N VAL A 213 41.54 -21.24 -19.19
CA VAL A 213 41.49 -21.06 -20.64
C VAL A 213 40.09 -21.36 -21.18
N ASN A 214 39.35 -22.25 -20.49
CA ASN A 214 37.97 -22.56 -20.83
C ASN A 214 37.13 -22.89 -19.57
N CYS A 215 36.32 -21.93 -19.16
CA CYS A 215 35.39 -22.01 -18.02
C CYS A 215 34.31 -23.09 -18.11
N THR A 216 34.14 -23.75 -19.26
CA THR A 216 33.18 -24.86 -19.41
C THR A 216 33.82 -26.24 -19.18
N SER A 217 35.13 -26.29 -18.99
CA SER A 217 35.89 -27.54 -18.85
C SER A 217 36.99 -27.49 -17.78
N GLU A 218 37.19 -26.33 -17.17
CA GLU A 218 38.19 -26.04 -16.15
C GLU A 218 37.49 -25.32 -14.99
N GLY A 219 38.20 -25.14 -13.87
CA GLY A 219 37.68 -24.38 -12.72
C GLY A 219 36.43 -24.97 -12.09
N ASP A 220 35.45 -24.11 -11.84
CA ASP A 220 34.15 -24.46 -11.25
C ASP A 220 33.08 -24.79 -12.32
N PHE A 221 33.48 -24.81 -13.59
CA PHE A 221 32.65 -25.09 -14.77
C PHE A 221 31.59 -24.02 -15.08
N ILE A 222 31.75 -22.81 -14.54
CA ILE A 222 30.78 -21.72 -14.67
C ILE A 222 31.50 -20.46 -15.19
N CYS A 223 30.98 -19.89 -16.28
CA CYS A 223 31.70 -18.83 -17.00
C CYS A 223 31.48 -17.42 -16.46
N ASP A 224 30.46 -17.22 -15.63
CA ASP A 224 30.20 -15.93 -14.96
C ASP A 224 30.76 -15.87 -13.53
N THR A 225 31.48 -16.90 -13.10
CA THR A 225 32.28 -16.92 -11.88
C THR A 225 33.76 -16.74 -12.25
N PRO A 226 34.39 -15.61 -11.91
CA PRO A 226 35.80 -15.40 -12.22
C PRO A 226 36.71 -16.42 -11.53
N PRO A 227 37.81 -16.87 -12.17
CA PRO A 227 38.73 -17.83 -11.57
C PRO A 227 39.39 -17.27 -10.30
N GLY A 228 39.31 -18.04 -9.21
CA GLY A 228 39.79 -17.63 -7.89
C GLY A 228 40.87 -18.55 -7.29
N VAL A 229 41.44 -18.08 -6.16
CA VAL A 229 42.27 -18.88 -5.24
C VAL A 229 41.72 -18.76 -3.81
N LEU A 230 42.05 -19.74 -2.94
CA LEU A 230 41.49 -19.93 -1.59
C LEU A 230 41.60 -18.72 -0.63
N GLU A 231 42.33 -17.65 -0.98
CA GLU A 231 42.52 -16.43 -0.17
C GLU A 231 42.16 -15.12 -0.91
N SER A 232 41.42 -15.18 -2.02
CA SER A 232 41.11 -14.00 -2.84
C SER A 232 39.92 -13.17 -2.31
N CYS A 233 40.02 -12.67 -1.07
CA CYS A 233 38.95 -11.91 -0.40
C CYS A 233 39.27 -10.42 -0.16
N ASP A 234 40.26 -9.87 -0.85
CA ASP A 234 40.57 -8.44 -0.82
C ASP A 234 39.88 -7.71 -1.99
N PHE A 235 38.99 -6.78 -1.64
CA PHE A 235 38.26 -5.94 -2.60
C PHE A 235 39.18 -5.02 -3.41
N TYR A 236 40.26 -4.52 -2.82
CA TYR A 236 41.17 -3.55 -3.45
C TYR A 236 42.38 -4.20 -4.11
N ALA A 237 42.62 -5.49 -3.85
CA ALA A 237 43.73 -6.25 -4.41
C ALA A 237 43.36 -7.74 -4.60
N PRO A 238 42.42 -8.08 -5.50
CA PRO A 238 42.06 -9.48 -5.73
C PRO A 238 43.28 -10.27 -6.19
N SER A 239 43.47 -11.48 -5.65
CA SER A 239 44.67 -12.29 -5.87
C SER A 239 44.88 -12.70 -7.34
N CYS A 240 43.81 -12.63 -8.14
CA CYS A 240 43.80 -12.94 -9.57
C CYS A 240 43.72 -11.74 -10.52
N GLY A 241 43.85 -10.50 -10.02
CA GLY A 241 44.07 -9.26 -10.79
C GLY A 241 43.46 -9.20 -12.21
N GLY A 242 42.21 -8.75 -12.33
CA GLY A 242 41.54 -8.47 -13.61
C GLY A 242 40.33 -7.56 -13.43
N ASP A 243 40.08 -6.68 -14.40
CA ASP A 243 39.09 -5.58 -14.38
C ASP A 243 37.61 -6.02 -14.42
N LEU A 244 37.27 -7.27 -14.10
CA LEU A 244 35.89 -7.75 -14.15
C LEU A 244 35.52 -8.37 -12.80
N PHE A 245 35.03 -7.50 -11.92
CA PHE A 245 34.11 -7.81 -10.82
C PHE A 245 34.66 -8.62 -9.62
N PRO A 246 35.56 -8.04 -8.80
CA PRO A 246 35.96 -8.62 -7.51
C PRO A 246 34.77 -8.84 -6.56
N HIS A 247 33.64 -8.16 -6.77
CA HIS A 247 32.44 -8.30 -5.97
C HIS A 247 31.70 -9.64 -6.15
N VAL A 248 31.81 -10.28 -7.32
CA VAL A 248 31.23 -11.63 -7.55
C VAL A 248 31.92 -12.62 -6.63
N GLN A 249 33.25 -12.68 -6.66
CA GLN A 249 34.02 -13.61 -5.82
C GLN A 249 33.82 -13.36 -4.31
N LEU A 250 33.74 -12.09 -3.89
CA LEU A 250 33.53 -11.73 -2.49
C LEU A 250 32.15 -12.13 -1.96
N SER A 251 31.14 -12.01 -2.82
CA SER A 251 29.73 -12.18 -2.47
C SER A 251 29.19 -13.57 -2.81
N ASN A 252 29.93 -14.38 -3.57
CA ASN A 252 29.47 -15.70 -4.02
C ASN A 252 29.36 -16.68 -2.85
N PHE A 253 28.23 -17.41 -2.76
CA PHE A 253 28.08 -18.46 -1.74
C PHE A 253 29.14 -19.56 -1.83
N MET A 254 29.68 -19.86 -3.02
CA MET A 254 30.68 -20.89 -3.26
C MET A 254 32.14 -20.42 -3.10
N SER A 255 32.36 -19.19 -2.63
CA SER A 255 33.71 -18.69 -2.32
C SER A 255 34.13 -18.99 -0.88
N ALA A 256 35.41 -18.78 -0.57
CA ALA A 256 35.96 -18.91 0.78
C ALA A 256 35.86 -17.60 1.57
N CYS A 257 35.15 -16.58 1.06
CA CYS A 257 35.11 -15.27 1.67
C CYS A 257 34.09 -15.18 2.82
N PRO A 258 34.28 -14.25 3.78
CA PRO A 258 33.34 -14.11 4.90
C PRO A 258 31.96 -13.56 4.50
N GLN A 259 31.89 -12.72 3.46
CA GLN A 259 30.68 -11.96 3.08
C GLN A 259 29.89 -12.61 1.94
N ARG A 260 29.44 -13.86 2.14
CA ARG A 260 28.69 -14.65 1.15
C ARG A 260 27.21 -14.27 1.13
N THR A 261 26.66 -13.88 -0.02
CA THR A 261 25.30 -13.33 -0.13
C THR A 261 24.52 -13.73 -1.37
N ASN A 262 25.15 -14.22 -2.47
CA ASN A 262 24.44 -14.49 -3.74
C ASN A 262 25.02 -15.68 -4.55
N PHE A 263 24.21 -16.21 -5.47
CA PHE A 263 24.64 -17.07 -6.59
C PHE A 263 24.60 -16.30 -7.91
N THR A 264 25.46 -16.66 -8.87
CA THR A 264 25.42 -16.10 -10.24
C THR A 264 24.34 -16.75 -11.09
N PHE A 265 24.03 -16.14 -12.25
CA PHE A 265 23.11 -16.72 -13.23
C PHE A 265 23.57 -18.10 -13.73
N GLY A 266 24.85 -18.25 -14.04
CA GLY A 266 25.45 -19.50 -14.47
C GLY A 266 25.35 -20.60 -13.41
N GLN A 267 25.50 -20.25 -12.12
CA GLN A 267 25.26 -21.17 -11.00
C GLN A 267 23.79 -21.59 -10.91
N ALA A 268 22.84 -20.66 -11.05
CA ALA A 268 21.42 -20.96 -11.04
C ALA A 268 21.00 -21.88 -12.20
N LEU A 269 21.51 -21.61 -13.40
CA LEU A 269 21.27 -22.42 -14.59
C LEU A 269 21.83 -23.84 -14.42
N PHE A 270 23.04 -23.96 -13.88
CA PHE A 270 23.67 -25.27 -13.64
C PHE A 270 22.86 -26.11 -12.64
N MET A 271 22.49 -25.54 -11.50
CA MET A 271 21.67 -26.24 -10.50
C MET A 271 20.31 -26.67 -11.09
N THR A 272 19.69 -25.83 -11.91
CA THR A 272 18.46 -26.16 -12.64
C THR A 272 18.64 -27.35 -13.58
N ASP A 273 19.77 -27.43 -14.28
CA ASP A 273 20.08 -28.57 -15.15
C ASP A 273 20.23 -29.88 -14.34
N VAL A 274 20.89 -29.83 -13.18
CA VAL A 274 21.01 -30.99 -12.27
C VAL A 274 19.64 -31.46 -11.76
N LEU A 275 18.68 -30.54 -11.59
CA LEU A 275 17.30 -30.87 -11.25
C LEU A 275 16.52 -31.52 -12.40
N HIS A 276 16.80 -31.19 -13.66
CA HIS A 276 16.02 -31.69 -14.80
C HIS A 276 16.63 -32.89 -15.50
N ASN A 277 17.95 -33.04 -15.43
CA ASN A 277 18.73 -33.98 -16.20
C ASN A 277 19.63 -34.83 -15.31
N THR A 278 20.02 -36.00 -15.83
CA THR A 278 21.09 -36.79 -15.21
C THR A 278 22.43 -36.20 -15.66
N VAL A 279 23.12 -35.53 -14.74
CA VAL A 279 24.45 -34.98 -14.99
C VAL A 279 25.49 -36.06 -14.67
N ILE A 280 26.32 -36.39 -15.65
CA ILE A 280 27.39 -37.39 -15.52
C ILE A 280 28.72 -36.69 -15.79
N SER A 281 29.58 -36.59 -14.80
CA SER A 281 30.96 -36.15 -15.00
C SER A 281 31.95 -37.01 -14.21
N ASN A 282 33.19 -37.10 -14.71
CA ASN A 282 34.25 -37.89 -14.06
C ASN A 282 34.69 -37.27 -12.72
N GLU A 283 34.31 -36.03 -12.44
CA GLU A 283 34.71 -35.27 -11.25
C GLU A 283 33.56 -35.07 -10.24
N ILE A 284 32.30 -35.05 -10.70
CA ILE A 284 31.09 -34.80 -9.89
C ILE A 284 30.30 -36.11 -9.65
N GLY A 285 30.52 -37.15 -10.45
CA GLY A 285 29.79 -38.41 -10.37
C GLY A 285 28.48 -38.39 -11.17
N ILE A 286 27.50 -39.21 -10.78
CA ILE A 286 26.15 -39.24 -11.37
C ILE A 286 25.20 -38.52 -10.42
N LEU A 287 24.65 -37.38 -10.83
CA LEU A 287 23.59 -36.67 -10.11
C LEU A 287 22.28 -36.74 -10.90
N ASN A 288 21.18 -37.05 -10.22
CA ASN A 288 19.83 -37.03 -10.79
C ASN A 288 18.82 -36.65 -9.70
N PHE A 289 18.41 -35.39 -9.67
CA PHE A 289 17.46 -34.87 -8.68
C PHE A 289 16.06 -34.62 -9.25
N LYS A 290 15.79 -35.10 -10.47
CA LYS A 290 14.47 -34.96 -11.12
C LYS A 290 13.31 -35.51 -10.30
N HIS A 291 13.56 -36.55 -9.52
CA HIS A 291 12.54 -37.19 -8.72
C HIS A 291 12.11 -36.33 -7.51
N LEU A 292 13.02 -35.52 -6.95
CA LEU A 292 12.78 -34.79 -5.70
C LEU A 292 11.63 -33.79 -5.81
N TRP A 293 11.56 -33.04 -6.90
CA TRP A 293 10.55 -32.01 -7.13
C TRP A 293 9.31 -32.50 -7.90
N SER A 294 9.23 -33.78 -8.22
CA SER A 294 8.05 -34.32 -8.91
C SER A 294 6.81 -34.27 -8.00
N ASN A 295 5.65 -33.92 -8.55
CA ASN A 295 4.40 -33.87 -7.77
C ASN A 295 4.10 -35.15 -6.99
N GLU A 296 4.45 -36.31 -7.56
CA GLU A 296 4.33 -37.61 -6.89
C GLU A 296 5.21 -37.68 -5.63
N ASN A 297 6.46 -37.24 -5.73
CA ASN A 297 7.38 -37.23 -4.59
C ASN A 297 6.99 -36.17 -3.56
N LEU A 298 6.59 -34.98 -3.99
CA LEU A 298 6.15 -33.93 -3.07
C LEU A 298 4.88 -34.34 -2.31
N ALA A 299 3.94 -35.06 -2.95
CA ALA A 299 2.80 -35.65 -2.25
C ALA A 299 3.24 -36.79 -1.30
N ALA A 300 4.15 -37.66 -1.74
CA ALA A 300 4.65 -38.78 -0.93
C ALA A 300 5.45 -38.35 0.29
N THR A 301 6.03 -37.14 0.28
CA THR A 301 6.82 -36.57 1.38
C THR A 301 6.03 -35.55 2.21
N GLY A 302 4.74 -35.33 1.91
CA GLY A 302 3.89 -34.35 2.60
C GLY A 302 4.24 -32.89 2.32
N VAL A 303 5.05 -32.64 1.29
CA VAL A 303 5.54 -31.31 0.93
C VAL A 303 4.56 -30.57 0.02
N VAL A 304 3.73 -31.23 -0.80
CA VAL A 304 2.66 -30.59 -1.60
C VAL A 304 1.28 -30.71 -0.96
N ALA A 305 0.51 -29.61 -0.99
CA ALA A 305 -0.93 -29.66 -0.72
C ALA A 305 -1.58 -30.54 -1.80
N ILE A 306 -2.21 -31.64 -1.40
CA ILE A 306 -3.12 -32.37 -2.28
C ILE A 306 -4.12 -31.35 -2.81
N ASP A 307 -4.08 -31.08 -4.12
CA ASP A 307 -5.06 -30.24 -4.81
C ASP A 307 -6.40 -30.98 -4.81
N TYR A 308 -7.11 -30.90 -3.68
CA TYR A 308 -8.50 -31.25 -3.65
C TYR A 308 -9.24 -30.16 -4.43
N ASN A 309 -9.48 -30.43 -5.71
CA ASN A 309 -10.69 -29.98 -6.36
C ASN A 309 -11.89 -30.54 -5.58
N PHE A 310 -12.21 -29.94 -4.44
CA PHE A 310 -13.43 -30.21 -3.69
C PHE A 310 -14.60 -29.68 -4.51
N ALA A 311 -15.16 -30.53 -5.36
CA ALA A 311 -16.60 -30.52 -5.55
C ALA A 311 -17.21 -31.14 -4.29
N GLU A 312 -17.48 -30.35 -3.26
CA GLU A 312 -18.15 -30.85 -2.05
C GLU A 312 -19.56 -30.28 -1.95
N ALA A 313 -20.53 -31.19 -1.80
CA ALA A 313 -21.94 -30.89 -1.61
C ALA A 313 -22.19 -30.29 -0.23
N ILE A 314 -22.88 -29.15 -0.19
CA ILE A 314 -23.22 -28.40 1.02
C ILE A 314 -24.35 -29.11 1.80
N ILE A 315 -24.12 -29.47 3.07
CA ILE A 315 -25.20 -29.83 4.01
C ILE A 315 -25.50 -28.61 4.90
N ASP A 316 -26.52 -27.83 4.52
CA ASP A 316 -26.75 -26.50 5.09
C ASP A 316 -27.54 -26.48 6.42
N HIS A 317 -28.28 -27.51 6.84
CA HIS A 317 -29.14 -27.39 8.04
C HIS A 317 -29.30 -28.70 8.83
N ILE A 318 -28.63 -28.82 9.99
CA ILE A 318 -29.02 -29.78 11.04
C ILE A 318 -29.08 -29.07 12.40
N ASN A 319 -30.21 -29.23 13.08
CA ASN A 319 -30.55 -28.61 14.36
C ASN A 319 -29.66 -29.19 15.51
N PRO A 320 -28.97 -28.35 16.31
CA PRO A 320 -27.81 -28.76 17.12
C PRO A 320 -28.10 -29.50 18.44
N SER A 321 -29.30 -30.05 18.66
CA SER A 321 -29.73 -30.42 20.03
C SER A 321 -29.73 -31.90 20.39
N GLN A 322 -29.29 -32.85 19.54
CA GLN A 322 -29.32 -34.29 19.90
C GLN A 322 -28.13 -35.08 19.33
N SER A 323 -27.46 -35.84 20.19
CA SER A 323 -26.41 -36.79 19.82
C SER A 323 -27.00 -37.99 19.08
N GLN A 324 -26.30 -38.46 18.05
CA GLN A 324 -26.72 -39.58 17.20
C GLN A 324 -25.71 -40.73 17.28
N THR A 325 -26.20 -41.96 17.19
CA THR A 325 -25.38 -43.17 17.22
C THR A 325 -25.67 -44.01 16.00
N VAL A 326 -24.63 -44.39 15.26
CA VAL A 326 -24.71 -45.33 14.14
C VAL A 326 -24.04 -46.62 14.57
N VAL A 327 -24.74 -47.75 14.41
CA VAL A 327 -24.20 -49.08 14.70
C VAL A 327 -24.05 -49.81 13.38
N MET A 328 -22.81 -50.16 13.03
CA MET A 328 -22.50 -50.95 11.83
C MET A 328 -22.02 -52.33 12.28
N THR A 329 -22.69 -53.39 11.83
CA THR A 329 -22.26 -54.77 12.12
C THR A 329 -21.58 -55.35 10.89
N VAL A 330 -20.29 -55.63 11.01
CA VAL A 330 -19.45 -56.14 9.93
C VAL A 330 -19.09 -57.60 10.22
N ASN A 331 -19.48 -58.53 9.33
CA ASN A 331 -19.16 -59.95 9.45
C ASN A 331 -18.14 -60.35 8.36
N GLY A 332 -16.84 -60.14 8.64
CA GLY A 332 -15.76 -60.34 7.66
C GLY A 332 -15.71 -59.23 6.59
N ASP A 333 -15.25 -59.52 5.37
CA ASP A 333 -15.09 -58.53 4.29
C ASP A 333 -16.42 -57.99 3.70
N ASN A 334 -17.56 -58.47 4.20
CA ASN A 334 -18.90 -58.09 3.75
C ASN A 334 -19.69 -57.40 4.87
N ILE A 335 -20.26 -56.23 4.56
CA ILE A 335 -21.22 -55.53 5.41
C ILE A 335 -22.57 -56.26 5.28
N SER A 336 -23.00 -56.96 6.33
CA SER A 336 -24.25 -57.74 6.30
C SER A 336 -25.51 -56.91 6.58
N SER A 337 -25.39 -55.79 7.29
CA SER A 337 -26.48 -54.85 7.58
C SER A 337 -25.96 -53.53 8.16
N ILE A 338 -26.64 -52.42 7.86
CA ILE A 338 -26.43 -51.13 8.53
C ILE A 338 -27.76 -50.76 9.19
N ASP A 339 -27.81 -50.75 10.52
CA ASP A 339 -29.01 -50.38 11.27
C ASP A 339 -28.88 -48.94 11.77
N TRP A 340 -29.79 -48.08 11.30
CA TRP A 340 -29.89 -46.69 11.73
C TRP A 340 -30.98 -46.57 12.79
N SER A 341 -30.68 -45.93 13.93
CA SER A 341 -31.73 -45.56 14.89
C SER A 341 -31.60 -44.08 15.25
N TRP A 342 -32.73 -43.37 15.17
CA TRP A 342 -32.87 -41.98 15.60
C TRP A 342 -33.80 -41.93 16.80
N SER A 343 -33.45 -41.15 17.83
CA SER A 343 -34.38 -40.81 18.89
C SER A 343 -35.17 -39.55 18.52
N GLY A 344 -36.22 -39.72 17.70
CA GLY A 344 -37.28 -38.72 17.53
C GLY A 344 -37.37 -38.10 16.14
N GLY A 345 -38.24 -38.66 15.29
CA GLY A 345 -38.73 -38.02 14.07
C GLY A 345 -38.69 -38.95 12.85
N ASN A 346 -39.86 -39.37 12.38
CA ASN A 346 -40.04 -40.34 11.30
C ASN A 346 -39.56 -39.79 9.93
N ALA A 347 -38.47 -40.33 9.40
CA ALA A 347 -38.23 -40.38 7.95
C ALA A 347 -38.74 -41.74 7.44
N THR A 348 -39.77 -41.74 6.60
CA THR A 348 -40.30 -42.97 5.99
C THR A 348 -39.68 -43.19 4.62
N GLY A 349 -38.88 -44.26 4.48
CA GLY A 349 -38.41 -44.77 3.20
C GLY A 349 -36.99 -44.33 2.83
N GLN A 350 -36.01 -45.11 3.27
CA GLN A 350 -34.63 -45.05 2.77
C GLN A 350 -34.37 -46.33 1.98
N THR A 351 -33.79 -46.21 0.78
CA THR A 351 -33.33 -47.36 -0.01
C THR A 351 -31.83 -47.19 -0.22
N LEU A 352 -31.04 -48.14 0.26
CA LEU A 352 -29.61 -48.23 0.00
C LEU A 352 -29.38 -49.09 -1.25
N SER A 353 -28.62 -48.58 -2.20
CA SER A 353 -28.14 -49.34 -3.35
C SER A 353 -26.64 -49.14 -3.48
N TYR A 354 -25.90 -50.24 -3.52
CA TYR A 354 -24.45 -50.27 -3.66
C TYR A 354 -24.07 -50.76 -5.07
N THR A 355 -22.93 -50.30 -5.58
CA THR A 355 -22.30 -50.83 -6.79
C THR A 355 -20.94 -51.39 -6.40
N GLU A 356 -20.72 -52.68 -6.62
CA GLU A 356 -19.43 -53.34 -6.34
C GLU A 356 -18.38 -52.93 -7.38
N ASP A 357 -17.30 -52.32 -6.93
CA ASP A 357 -15.97 -52.52 -7.53
C ASP A 357 -14.96 -52.76 -6.39
N LEU A 358 -14.22 -53.86 -6.50
CA LEU A 358 -13.44 -54.49 -5.43
C LEU A 358 -11.95 -54.18 -5.56
N THR A 359 -11.45 -53.16 -4.84
CA THR A 359 -10.08 -53.08 -4.28
C THR A 359 -10.01 -51.96 -3.20
N ILE A 360 -9.21 -52.18 -2.15
CA ILE A 360 -9.38 -51.67 -0.77
C ILE A 360 -8.57 -50.38 -0.50
N THR A 361 -9.25 -49.33 0.03
CA THR A 361 -8.82 -48.39 1.11
C THR A 361 -9.91 -47.37 1.48
N SER A 362 -10.90 -47.16 0.59
CA SER A 362 -12.06 -46.30 0.86
C SER A 362 -13.31 -46.89 0.18
N ARG A 363 -14.51 -46.69 0.77
CA ARG A 363 -15.78 -47.07 0.14
C ARG A 363 -16.76 -45.90 0.13
N ASP A 364 -17.36 -45.65 -1.03
CA ASP A 364 -18.38 -44.63 -1.23
C ASP A 364 -19.79 -45.25 -1.18
N PHE A 365 -20.67 -44.65 -0.38
CA PHE A 365 -22.06 -45.07 -0.22
C PHE A 365 -23.01 -43.98 -0.70
N MET A 366 -23.96 -44.33 -1.56
CA MET A 366 -25.03 -43.42 -1.96
C MET A 366 -26.25 -43.58 -1.04
N ILE A 367 -26.51 -42.57 -0.23
CA ILE A 367 -27.65 -42.53 0.70
C ILE A 367 -28.74 -41.65 0.09
N THR A 368 -29.86 -42.26 -0.31
CA THR A 368 -31.04 -41.49 -0.75
C THR A 368 -32.03 -41.30 0.41
N THR A 369 -32.15 -40.07 0.88
CA THR A 369 -33.10 -39.64 1.92
C THR A 369 -34.34 -39.05 1.26
N THR A 370 -35.51 -39.61 1.57
CA THR A 370 -36.81 -39.03 1.17
C THR A 370 -37.41 -38.25 2.33
N PHE A 371 -37.64 -36.96 2.13
CA PHE A 371 -38.23 -36.08 3.14
C PHE A 371 -39.76 -36.20 3.14
N ASN A 372 -40.39 -35.74 4.22
CA ASN A 372 -41.84 -35.78 4.40
C ASN A 372 -42.62 -34.95 3.35
N ASP A 373 -41.95 -34.06 2.62
CA ASP A 373 -42.51 -33.32 1.48
C ASP A 373 -42.39 -34.08 0.14
N GLY A 374 -41.91 -35.33 0.16
CA GLY A 374 -41.77 -36.21 -1.00
C GLY A 374 -40.53 -35.93 -1.85
N LYS A 375 -39.68 -34.98 -1.48
CA LYS A 375 -38.40 -34.74 -2.17
C LYS A 375 -37.36 -35.76 -1.72
N THR A 376 -36.53 -36.18 -2.67
CA THR A 376 -35.40 -37.07 -2.43
C THR A 376 -34.09 -36.29 -2.50
N ARG A 377 -33.16 -36.57 -1.60
CA ARG A 377 -31.76 -36.12 -1.66
C ARG A 377 -30.87 -37.34 -1.64
N THR A 378 -29.90 -37.40 -2.53
CA THR A 378 -28.90 -38.47 -2.54
C THR A 378 -27.56 -37.88 -2.15
N ASP A 379 -26.95 -38.41 -1.08
CA ASP A 379 -25.66 -37.97 -0.55
C ASP A 379 -24.64 -39.10 -0.71
N GLU A 380 -23.40 -38.74 -1.04
CA GLU A 380 -22.27 -39.67 -1.10
C GLU A 380 -21.53 -39.65 0.24
N LEU A 381 -21.35 -40.81 0.85
CA LEU A 381 -20.65 -40.98 2.12
C LEU A 381 -19.42 -41.85 1.91
N GLN A 382 -18.24 -41.27 2.15
CA GLN A 382 -16.98 -41.99 2.07
C GLN A 382 -16.54 -42.46 3.46
N ILE A 383 -16.28 -43.77 3.62
CA ILE A 383 -15.81 -44.35 4.88
C ILE A 383 -14.42 -44.98 4.67
N ASN A 384 -13.45 -44.50 5.44
CA ASN A 384 -12.08 -45.03 5.46
C ASN A 384 -11.93 -46.03 6.61
N PHE A 385 -11.50 -47.26 6.30
CA PHE A 385 -11.32 -48.32 7.29
C PHE A 385 -9.85 -48.39 7.72
N ASN A 386 -9.55 -47.97 8.95
CA ASN A 386 -8.24 -48.18 9.57
C ASN A 386 -8.29 -49.45 10.44
N ASP A 387 -7.39 -50.38 10.15
CA ASP A 387 -7.18 -51.70 10.77
C ASP A 387 -8.21 -52.81 10.54
N ALA A 388 -7.70 -53.95 10.07
CA ALA A 388 -8.42 -55.20 9.90
C ALA A 388 -8.35 -56.06 11.18
N ALA A 389 -9.15 -55.78 12.22
CA ALA A 389 -9.28 -56.72 13.35
C ALA A 389 -10.45 -56.56 14.34
N SER A 390 -11.41 -55.63 14.18
CA SER A 390 -12.50 -55.50 15.15
C SER A 390 -13.88 -55.63 14.48
N SER A 391 -14.76 -56.47 15.05
CA SER A 391 -16.07 -56.78 14.48
C SER A 391 -17.19 -55.82 14.88
N ASP A 392 -16.89 -54.78 15.66
CA ASP A 392 -17.87 -53.78 16.11
C ASP A 392 -17.21 -52.39 16.17
N TYR A 393 -17.49 -51.52 15.20
CA TYR A 393 -17.09 -50.11 15.24
C TYR A 393 -18.25 -49.26 15.76
N ASN A 394 -18.09 -48.69 16.96
CA ASN A 394 -18.97 -47.65 17.47
C ASN A 394 -18.42 -46.29 17.04
N PHE A 395 -18.98 -45.70 15.99
CA PHE A 395 -18.69 -44.31 15.65
C PHE A 395 -19.57 -43.41 16.52
N GLN A 396 -18.96 -42.75 17.50
CA GLN A 396 -19.57 -41.56 18.09
C GLN A 396 -19.22 -40.39 17.19
N PHE A 397 -20.22 -39.84 16.52
CA PHE A 397 -20.09 -38.50 15.96
C PHE A 397 -20.06 -37.54 17.16
N GLU A 398 -18.85 -37.21 17.64
CA GLU A 398 -18.72 -36.09 18.55
C GLU A 398 -19.31 -34.86 17.86
N ASN A 399 -20.25 -34.23 18.53
CA ASN A 399 -21.09 -33.15 18.00
C ASN A 399 -20.25 -32.12 17.22
N ASN A 400 -20.45 -32.03 15.90
CA ASN A 400 -20.10 -30.91 15.00
C ASN A 400 -18.99 -29.95 15.48
N ILE A 401 -17.73 -30.28 15.18
CA ILE A 401 -16.55 -29.42 15.45
C ILE A 401 -16.58 -28.12 14.61
N TRP A 402 -17.41 -28.05 13.58
CA TRP A 402 -17.41 -27.03 12.53
C TRP A 402 -18.06 -25.69 12.91
N SER A 403 -18.24 -25.34 14.19
CA SER A 403 -18.79 -24.03 14.60
C SER A 403 -18.02 -23.35 15.75
N LYS A 404 -16.82 -23.83 16.07
CA LYS A 404 -16.05 -23.36 17.22
C LYS A 404 -14.88 -22.48 16.76
N ASN A 405 -14.61 -21.41 17.52
CA ASN A 405 -13.38 -20.64 17.35
C ASN A 405 -12.17 -21.55 17.63
N ILE A 406 -11.10 -21.37 16.86
CA ILE A 406 -9.80 -21.96 17.13
C ILE A 406 -9.06 -20.98 18.03
N LEU A 407 -8.64 -21.44 19.21
CA LEU A 407 -7.90 -20.62 20.17
C LEU A 407 -6.44 -21.06 20.15
N ILE A 408 -5.54 -20.12 19.87
CA ILE A 408 -4.09 -20.32 19.97
C ILE A 408 -3.66 -19.72 21.30
N THR A 409 -3.30 -20.58 22.25
CA THR A 409 -2.99 -20.20 23.65
C THR A 409 -1.53 -20.39 24.02
N ALA A 410 -0.74 -20.98 23.12
CA ALA A 410 0.70 -21.15 23.20
C ALA A 410 1.28 -21.02 21.78
N ASP A 411 2.59 -20.93 21.66
CA ASP A 411 3.24 -20.85 20.35
C ASP A 411 2.94 -22.12 19.53
N GLU A 412 2.47 -21.93 18.31
CA GLU A 412 2.11 -22.98 17.36
C GLU A 412 2.64 -22.65 15.97
N THR A 413 3.11 -23.66 15.25
CA THR A 413 3.51 -23.54 13.84
C THR A 413 2.67 -24.49 13.01
N TRP A 414 2.05 -23.97 11.95
CA TRP A 414 1.26 -24.74 11.00
C TRP A 414 1.94 -24.72 9.63
N HIS A 415 2.36 -25.89 9.17
CA HIS A 415 3.00 -26.08 7.87
C HIS A 415 1.97 -26.52 6.83
N ASN A 416 1.79 -25.76 5.76
CA ASN A 416 0.98 -26.09 4.58
C ASN A 416 -0.44 -26.65 4.86
N HIS A 417 -1.10 -26.14 5.90
CA HIS A 417 -2.42 -26.63 6.31
C HIS A 417 -3.50 -26.21 5.32
N LEU A 418 -4.50 -27.08 5.10
CA LEU A 418 -5.73 -26.75 4.36
C LEU A 418 -6.91 -26.74 5.34
N LEU A 419 -7.36 -25.56 5.77
CA LEU A 419 -8.42 -25.42 6.78
C LEU A 419 -9.63 -24.67 6.23
N ARG A 420 -10.82 -25.20 6.53
CA ARG A 420 -12.10 -24.49 6.39
C ARG A 420 -12.63 -24.11 7.77
N ILE A 421 -12.84 -22.82 7.98
CA ILE A 421 -13.07 -22.23 9.29
C ILE A 421 -14.38 -21.45 9.30
N ASN A 422 -15.36 -21.97 10.03
CA ASN A 422 -16.64 -21.28 10.23
C ASN A 422 -16.61 -20.26 11.37
N GLY A 423 -15.69 -20.41 12.32
CA GLY A 423 -15.48 -19.50 13.46
C GLY A 423 -14.33 -18.53 13.21
N LYS A 424 -13.73 -18.04 14.29
CA LYS A 424 -12.50 -17.23 14.23
C LYS A 424 -11.30 -18.01 14.71
N ILE A 425 -10.13 -17.75 14.12
CA ILE A 425 -8.85 -18.03 14.78
C ILE A 425 -8.59 -16.87 15.74
N ILE A 426 -8.35 -17.16 17.01
CA ILE A 426 -8.06 -16.15 18.03
C ILE A 426 -6.70 -16.50 18.64
N ILE A 427 -5.74 -15.61 18.42
CA ILE A 427 -4.40 -15.72 18.98
C ILE A 427 -4.38 -14.90 20.27
N GLU A 428 -4.28 -15.60 21.40
CA GLU A 428 -4.33 -15.00 22.72
C GLU A 428 -3.02 -14.31 23.09
N SER A 429 -3.05 -13.49 24.13
CA SER A 429 -1.86 -12.79 24.64
C SER A 429 -0.73 -13.76 24.99
N GLY A 430 0.48 -13.49 24.50
CA GLY A 430 1.67 -14.29 24.75
C GLY A 430 1.82 -15.54 23.88
N ALA A 431 0.93 -15.74 22.91
CA ALA A 431 1.00 -16.83 21.94
C ALA A 431 1.33 -16.33 20.53
N THR A 432 2.12 -17.11 19.80
CA THR A 432 2.48 -16.88 18.41
C THR A 432 1.90 -17.98 17.53
N LEU A 433 1.19 -17.62 16.46
CA LEU A 433 0.86 -18.53 15.39
C LEU A 433 1.77 -18.24 14.19
N THR A 434 2.60 -19.20 13.81
CA THR A 434 3.43 -19.13 12.61
C THR A 434 2.81 -20.01 11.53
N LEU A 435 2.51 -19.42 10.38
CA LEU A 435 2.00 -20.10 9.20
C LEU A 435 3.11 -20.15 8.14
N ASP A 436 3.52 -21.35 7.78
CA ASP A 436 4.55 -21.64 6.80
C ASP A 436 3.88 -22.36 5.61
N GLY A 437 3.34 -21.56 4.69
CA GLY A 437 2.40 -22.00 3.68
C GLY A 437 1.03 -22.42 4.21
N GLY A 438 0.02 -22.42 3.33
CA GLY A 438 -1.28 -23.02 3.64
C GLY A 438 -2.48 -22.27 3.09
N TYR A 439 -3.61 -22.95 3.08
CA TYR A 439 -4.86 -22.47 2.54
C TYR A 439 -5.96 -22.41 3.61
N PHE A 440 -6.44 -21.20 3.88
CA PHE A 440 -7.40 -20.94 4.95
C PHE A 440 -8.66 -20.31 4.35
N GLU A 441 -9.75 -21.06 4.35
CA GLU A 441 -11.04 -20.63 3.82
C GLU A 441 -12.03 -20.35 4.95
N PHE A 442 -12.57 -19.13 4.98
CA PHE A 442 -13.44 -18.66 6.05
C PHE A 442 -14.89 -18.52 5.61
N SER A 443 -15.81 -18.88 6.50
CA SER A 443 -17.22 -18.49 6.37
C SER A 443 -17.40 -16.96 6.47
N PRO A 444 -18.58 -16.41 6.16
CA PRO A 444 -18.82 -14.96 6.20
C PRO A 444 -18.59 -14.33 7.58
N GLN A 445 -18.88 -15.06 8.65
CA GLN A 445 -18.62 -14.64 10.04
C GLN A 445 -17.20 -14.95 10.52
N GLY A 446 -16.43 -15.72 9.74
CA GLY A 446 -15.09 -16.13 10.06
C GLY A 446 -14.06 -15.02 9.86
N GLY A 447 -12.93 -15.15 10.55
CA GLY A 447 -11.85 -14.17 10.56
C GLY A 447 -10.72 -14.58 11.50
N ILE A 448 -9.69 -13.74 11.57
CA ILE A 448 -8.58 -13.90 12.51
C ILE A 448 -8.58 -12.72 13.47
N ILE A 449 -8.35 -12.98 14.75
CA ILE A 449 -8.17 -11.97 15.79
C ILE A 449 -6.82 -12.19 16.44
N VAL A 450 -5.97 -11.17 16.40
CA VAL A 450 -4.70 -11.15 17.13
C VAL A 450 -4.87 -10.22 18.34
N LYS A 451 -4.86 -10.80 19.54
CA LYS A 451 -5.02 -10.05 20.80
C LYS A 451 -3.77 -9.23 21.12
N PRO A 452 -3.86 -8.22 22.01
CA PRO A 452 -2.68 -7.57 22.55
C PRO A 452 -1.70 -8.61 23.09
N GLY A 453 -0.46 -8.58 22.61
CA GLY A 453 0.58 -9.54 22.93
C GLY A 453 0.54 -10.89 22.23
N GLY A 454 -0.47 -11.14 21.39
CA GLY A 454 -0.45 -12.26 20.45
C GLY A 454 0.29 -11.87 19.17
N LYS A 455 0.86 -12.86 18.48
CA LYS A 455 1.57 -12.67 17.21
C LYS A 455 1.06 -13.62 16.13
N LEU A 456 0.80 -13.11 14.93
CA LEU A 456 0.60 -13.91 13.73
C LEU A 456 1.77 -13.65 12.78
N ILE A 457 2.42 -14.71 12.33
CA ILE A 457 3.45 -14.65 11.30
C ILE A 457 2.99 -15.52 10.13
N ALA A 458 2.91 -14.96 8.93
CA ALA A 458 2.55 -15.68 7.72
C ALA A 458 3.65 -15.56 6.67
N TYR A 459 4.31 -16.68 6.39
CA TYR A 459 5.30 -16.80 5.33
C TYR A 459 4.73 -17.62 4.18
N GLY A 460 4.39 -16.93 3.10
CA GLY A 460 4.01 -17.56 1.85
C GLY A 460 5.19 -17.70 0.90
N TYR A 461 5.08 -18.69 0.03
CA TYR A 461 6.06 -19.00 -1.00
C TYR A 461 5.34 -19.25 -2.32
N GLU A 462 6.03 -19.13 -3.44
CA GLU A 462 5.44 -19.30 -4.77
C GLU A 462 4.67 -20.63 -4.94
N ASN A 463 5.18 -21.71 -4.35
CA ASN A 463 4.53 -23.03 -4.36
C ASN A 463 3.73 -23.36 -3.09
N TYR A 464 3.95 -22.62 -2.01
CA TYR A 464 3.23 -22.77 -0.73
C TYR A 464 2.73 -21.39 -0.29
N PRO A 465 1.79 -20.81 -1.03
CA PRO A 465 1.27 -19.52 -0.66
C PRO A 465 0.56 -19.65 0.69
N VAL A 466 0.67 -18.64 1.54
CA VAL A 466 -0.29 -18.49 2.63
C VAL A 466 -1.46 -17.72 2.06
N THR A 467 -2.58 -18.39 1.83
CA THR A 467 -3.80 -17.77 1.30
C THR A 467 -4.91 -17.80 2.33
N PHE A 468 -5.42 -16.63 2.69
CA PHE A 468 -6.66 -16.48 3.44
C PHE A 468 -7.76 -16.00 2.50
N ARG A 469 -8.87 -16.74 2.38
CA ARG A 469 -10.01 -16.34 1.53
C ARG A 469 -11.38 -16.55 2.15
N GLY A 470 -12.38 -15.92 1.57
CA GLY A 470 -13.79 -16.25 1.83
C GLY A 470 -14.22 -17.56 1.14
N LYS A 471 -15.23 -18.24 1.69
CA LYS A 471 -15.78 -19.49 1.15
C LYS A 471 -16.39 -19.30 -0.24
N ARG A 472 -15.84 -20.01 -1.24
CA ARG A 472 -16.24 -19.87 -2.66
C ARG A 472 -17.70 -20.24 -2.95
N CYS A 473 -18.25 -21.24 -2.28
CA CYS A 473 -19.62 -21.70 -2.57
C CYS A 473 -20.71 -20.73 -2.12
N ASP A 474 -20.40 -19.86 -1.15
CA ASP A 474 -21.40 -18.97 -0.55
C ASP A 474 -21.41 -17.58 -1.24
N ASN A 475 -20.40 -17.27 -2.08
CA ASN A 475 -20.22 -15.97 -2.75
C ASN A 475 -20.34 -14.79 -1.77
N THR A 476 -19.66 -14.87 -0.63
CA THR A 476 -19.78 -13.91 0.47
C THR A 476 -18.42 -13.63 1.11
N PRO A 477 -18.10 -12.37 1.43
CA PRO A 477 -16.82 -12.01 2.00
C PRO A 477 -16.74 -12.43 3.48
N TRP A 478 -15.54 -12.83 3.87
CA TRP A 478 -15.18 -13.07 5.27
C TRP A 478 -14.75 -11.76 5.96
N GLN A 479 -14.54 -11.81 7.28
CA GLN A 479 -14.25 -10.60 8.06
C GLN A 479 -12.81 -10.08 7.94
N GLY A 480 -11.87 -10.92 7.51
CA GLY A 480 -10.43 -10.60 7.44
C GLY A 480 -9.69 -10.79 8.76
N ILE A 481 -8.53 -10.14 8.86
CA ILE A 481 -7.64 -10.17 10.02
C ILE A 481 -7.82 -8.90 10.86
N GLN A 482 -8.07 -9.04 12.15
CA GLN A 482 -8.20 -7.93 13.10
C GLN A 482 -7.05 -7.95 14.10
N ILE A 483 -6.27 -6.87 14.14
CA ILE A 483 -5.17 -6.67 15.07
C ILE A 483 -5.66 -5.79 16.21
N GLU A 484 -5.69 -6.31 17.43
CA GLU A 484 -6.13 -5.56 18.60
C GLU A 484 -4.93 -4.91 19.31
N GLY A 485 -5.10 -3.69 19.82
CA GLY A 485 -4.08 -3.06 20.65
C GLY A 485 -4.65 -1.99 21.57
N ASN A 486 -3.75 -1.21 22.17
CA ASN A 486 -4.10 -0.08 23.01
C ASN A 486 -3.88 1.27 22.29
N TYR A 487 -4.83 2.18 22.39
CA TYR A 487 -4.78 3.53 21.83
C TYR A 487 -3.62 4.41 22.34
N THR A 488 -3.31 4.34 23.64
CA THR A 488 -2.38 5.25 24.33
C THR A 488 -0.96 4.73 24.48
N ASN A 489 -0.74 3.41 24.39
CA ASN A 489 0.59 2.83 24.48
C ASN A 489 1.35 3.08 23.17
N CYS A 490 2.64 3.36 23.28
CA CYS A 490 3.52 3.57 22.13
C CYS A 490 3.91 2.26 21.45
N GLN A 491 4.06 2.35 20.14
CA GLN A 491 4.48 1.26 19.27
C GLN A 491 5.99 1.20 19.10
N ASP A 492 6.72 2.25 19.47
CA ASP A 492 8.18 2.30 19.46
C ASP A 492 8.72 2.44 20.88
N VAL A 493 9.35 1.39 21.40
CA VAL A 493 9.99 1.36 22.73
C VAL A 493 11.36 2.03 22.75
N THR A 494 11.90 2.37 21.58
CA THR A 494 13.16 3.10 21.44
C THR A 494 12.97 4.62 21.50
N ASP A 495 11.73 5.10 21.30
CA ASP A 495 11.37 6.51 21.49
C ASP A 495 11.59 6.94 22.95
N PRO A 496 12.44 7.97 23.22
CA PRO A 496 12.65 8.51 24.56
C PRO A 496 11.36 8.95 25.27
N ALA A 497 10.36 9.45 24.54
CA ALA A 497 9.06 9.80 25.11
C ALA A 497 8.32 8.55 25.60
N CYS A 498 8.50 7.41 24.92
CA CYS A 498 7.91 6.15 25.31
C CYS A 498 8.55 5.59 26.59
N GLN A 499 9.88 5.64 26.70
CA GLN A 499 10.60 5.16 27.89
C GLN A 499 10.22 5.92 29.17
N LEU A 500 9.92 7.21 29.06
CA LEU A 500 9.48 8.05 30.18
C LEU A 500 8.07 7.70 30.69
N SER A 501 7.23 7.10 29.85
CA SER A 501 5.86 6.69 30.21
C SER A 501 5.79 5.35 30.95
N GLY A 502 6.90 4.63 31.07
CA GLY A 502 6.96 3.28 31.65
C GLY A 502 6.40 2.18 30.73
N ASN A 503 6.11 2.49 29.47
CA ASN A 503 5.59 1.57 28.46
C ASN A 503 6.74 0.95 27.65
N THR A 504 7.42 -0.05 28.21
CA THR A 504 8.66 -0.60 27.61
C THR A 504 8.49 -1.95 26.90
N ASP A 505 7.27 -2.49 26.80
CA ASP A 505 7.03 -3.81 26.19
C ASP A 505 5.87 -3.78 25.19
N LEU A 506 6.21 -3.84 23.90
CA LEU A 506 5.27 -3.88 22.77
C LEU A 506 4.40 -5.14 22.81
N LEU A 507 4.98 -6.27 23.23
CA LEU A 507 4.36 -7.59 23.26
C LEU A 507 3.32 -7.76 24.36
N THR A 508 2.98 -6.71 25.11
CA THR A 508 1.91 -6.77 26.11
C THR A 508 0.72 -5.86 25.78
N HIS A 509 0.88 -4.94 24.82
CA HIS A 509 -0.09 -3.88 24.54
C HIS A 509 -0.63 -3.87 23.11
N HIS A 510 0.04 -4.56 22.19
CA HIS A 510 -0.33 -4.60 20.78
C HIS A 510 -0.27 -6.03 20.25
N GLY A 511 -1.26 -6.43 19.47
CA GLY A 511 -1.16 -7.59 18.59
C GLY A 511 -0.24 -7.25 17.44
N ILE A 512 0.46 -8.26 16.93
CA ILE A 512 1.44 -8.11 15.86
C ILE A 512 1.07 -9.07 14.73
N VAL A 513 1.01 -8.55 13.50
CA VAL A 513 0.85 -9.36 12.29
C VAL A 513 1.99 -9.06 11.34
N GLU A 514 2.67 -10.12 10.90
CA GLU A 514 3.69 -10.09 9.86
C GLU A 514 3.20 -10.93 8.69
N LEU A 515 2.99 -10.30 7.54
CA LEU A 515 2.62 -10.93 6.27
C LEU A 515 3.80 -10.81 5.31
N ASN A 516 4.32 -11.95 4.85
CA ASN A 516 5.39 -12.01 3.88
C ASN A 516 4.95 -12.92 2.75
N ASN A 517 4.74 -12.35 1.56
CA ASN A 517 4.22 -13.08 0.40
C ASN A 517 2.93 -13.87 0.69
N ALA A 518 2.04 -13.27 1.48
CA ALA A 518 0.73 -13.84 1.82
C ALA A 518 -0.37 -13.20 0.96
N THR A 519 -1.41 -13.97 0.66
CA THR A 519 -2.58 -13.50 -0.10
C THR A 519 -3.79 -13.44 0.82
N ILE A 520 -4.41 -12.26 0.89
CA ILE A 520 -5.69 -12.02 1.54
C ILE A 520 -6.71 -11.72 0.44
N GLN A 521 -7.71 -12.58 0.33
CA GLN A 521 -8.66 -12.55 -0.78
C GLN A 521 -10.11 -12.47 -0.29
N ASP A 522 -10.95 -11.71 -1.00
CA ASP A 522 -12.40 -11.61 -0.79
C ASP A 522 -12.83 -11.23 0.64
N ALA A 523 -12.05 -10.37 1.31
CA ALA A 523 -12.36 -9.92 2.67
C ALA A 523 -13.19 -8.62 2.68
N LYS A 524 -13.99 -8.41 3.74
CA LYS A 524 -14.61 -7.09 4.00
C LYS A 524 -13.56 -6.01 4.28
N ILE A 525 -12.60 -6.35 5.11
CA ILE A 525 -11.38 -5.58 5.36
C ILE A 525 -10.28 -6.63 5.40
N GLY A 526 -9.26 -6.57 4.57
CA GLY A 526 -8.20 -7.57 4.54
C GLY A 526 -7.46 -7.64 5.87
N VAL A 527 -6.91 -6.49 6.29
CA VAL A 527 -6.36 -6.29 7.63
C VAL A 527 -6.93 -5.03 8.27
N GLN A 528 -7.55 -5.17 9.43
CA GLN A 528 -7.98 -4.06 10.27
C GLN A 528 -6.99 -3.92 11.43
N VAL A 529 -6.19 -2.85 11.40
CA VAL A 529 -5.26 -2.49 12.47
C VAL A 529 -6.00 -1.62 13.48
N GLY A 530 -6.10 -2.14 14.70
CA GLY A 530 -6.82 -1.52 15.79
C GLY A 530 -8.33 -1.68 15.69
N LYS A 531 -9.00 -1.33 16.78
CA LYS A 531 -10.47 -1.25 16.85
C LYS A 531 -10.94 0.19 16.82
N PRO A 532 -12.15 0.47 16.28
CA PRO A 532 -12.78 1.77 16.47
C PRO A 532 -12.83 2.17 17.95
N LEU A 533 -12.53 3.43 18.25
CA LEU A 533 -12.49 3.93 19.61
C LEU A 533 -13.88 3.96 20.24
N VAL A 534 -13.96 3.49 21.49
CA VAL A 534 -15.11 3.67 22.37
C VAL A 534 -14.72 4.66 23.44
N VAL A 535 -15.31 5.85 23.40
CA VAL A 535 -15.09 6.93 24.37
C VAL A 535 -16.34 7.12 25.20
N LEU A 536 -16.22 7.05 26.54
CA LEU A 536 -17.29 7.43 27.47
C LEU A 536 -16.75 8.48 28.44
N GLU A 537 -17.51 9.56 28.63
CA GLU A 537 -17.18 10.64 29.58
C GLU A 537 -15.75 11.23 29.36
N GLY A 538 -15.31 11.30 28.11
CA GLY A 538 -13.98 11.81 27.75
C GLY A 538 -12.81 10.84 28.00
N ASN A 539 -13.06 9.63 28.49
CA ASN A 539 -12.05 8.58 28.64
C ASN A 539 -12.16 7.55 27.51
N VAL A 540 -11.02 7.20 26.91
CA VAL A 540 -10.94 6.08 25.95
C VAL A 540 -11.08 4.78 26.75
N LEU A 541 -12.18 4.06 26.54
CA LEU A 541 -12.47 2.82 27.24
C LEU A 541 -11.91 1.58 26.53
N SER A 542 -11.85 1.61 25.20
CA SER A 542 -11.31 0.52 24.37
C SER A 542 -11.12 0.99 22.94
N GLY A 543 -10.14 0.44 22.23
CA GLY A 543 -9.87 0.71 20.81
C GLY A 543 -8.43 1.12 20.52
N GLY A 544 -8.11 1.29 19.24
CA GLY A 544 -6.79 1.65 18.73
C GLY A 544 -5.72 0.55 18.78
N GLY A 545 -4.50 0.89 18.37
CA GLY A 545 -3.29 0.07 18.50
C GLY A 545 -3.17 -1.13 17.55
N GLY A 546 -2.06 -1.88 17.66
CA GLY A 546 -1.74 -3.01 16.78
C GLY A 546 -0.64 -2.65 15.79
N LEU A 547 0.19 -3.63 15.41
CA LEU A 547 1.24 -3.46 14.42
C LEU A 547 1.02 -4.41 13.24
N LEU A 548 1.15 -3.85 12.03
CA LEU A 548 1.16 -4.61 10.78
C LEU A 548 2.48 -4.37 10.05
N THR A 549 3.13 -5.44 9.67
CA THR A 549 4.14 -5.45 8.61
C THR A 549 3.61 -6.31 7.47
N ALA A 550 3.43 -5.73 6.30
CA ALA A 550 3.07 -6.45 5.09
C ALA A 550 4.13 -6.22 4.01
N LEU A 551 4.77 -7.30 3.58
CA LEU A 551 5.82 -7.30 2.56
C LEU A 551 5.46 -8.30 1.46
N ASP A 552 5.64 -7.88 0.20
CA ASP A 552 5.43 -8.73 -0.99
C ASP A 552 4.05 -9.42 -1.03
N SER A 553 3.04 -8.85 -0.37
CA SER A 553 1.76 -9.52 -0.09
C SER A 553 0.64 -9.04 -1.02
N ASN A 554 -0.40 -9.86 -1.18
CA ASN A 554 -1.52 -9.59 -2.09
C ASN A 554 -2.83 -9.34 -1.35
N PHE A 555 -3.53 -8.28 -1.70
CA PHE A 555 -4.87 -7.93 -1.20
C PHE A 555 -5.86 -7.94 -2.37
N ASP A 556 -6.48 -9.09 -2.60
CA ASP A 556 -7.28 -9.34 -3.79
C ASP A 556 -8.77 -9.22 -3.48
N ASN A 557 -9.47 -8.37 -4.25
CA ASN A 557 -10.91 -8.17 -4.17
C ASN A 557 -11.44 -7.86 -2.75
N CYS A 558 -10.58 -7.33 -1.89
CA CYS A 558 -10.98 -6.89 -0.56
C CYS A 558 -11.75 -5.57 -0.67
N SER A 559 -12.87 -5.41 0.03
CA SER A 559 -13.56 -4.10 0.01
C SER A 559 -12.67 -2.99 0.55
N VAL A 560 -11.86 -3.30 1.57
CA VAL A 560 -10.73 -2.47 2.01
C VAL A 560 -9.54 -3.41 2.15
N GLY A 561 -8.41 -3.13 1.53
CA GLY A 561 -7.20 -3.95 1.70
C GLY A 561 -6.68 -3.87 3.14
N VAL A 562 -6.28 -2.66 3.56
CA VAL A 562 -5.86 -2.38 4.94
C VAL A 562 -6.59 -1.15 5.50
N GLU A 563 -7.11 -1.27 6.72
CA GLU A 563 -7.73 -0.18 7.48
C GLU A 563 -6.97 0.07 8.78
N PHE A 564 -6.50 1.30 8.98
CA PHE A 564 -5.92 1.76 10.24
C PHE A 564 -6.92 2.59 11.05
N ASN A 565 -7.23 2.12 12.25
CA ASN A 565 -8.03 2.85 13.23
C ASN A 565 -7.14 3.75 14.13
N PRO A 566 -7.68 4.85 14.67
CA PRO A 566 -6.90 5.86 15.41
C PRO A 566 -6.01 5.30 16.53
N TYR A 567 -4.81 5.86 16.68
CA TYR A 567 -3.93 5.67 17.85
C TYR A 567 -3.04 6.89 18.08
N ASN A 568 -2.60 7.11 19.32
CA ASN A 568 -2.08 8.42 19.75
C ASN A 568 -0.56 8.62 19.56
N ASN A 569 0.17 7.59 19.13
CA ASN A 569 1.64 7.59 19.09
C ASN A 569 2.18 7.48 17.65
N ILE A 570 3.50 7.48 17.50
CA ILE A 570 4.17 7.18 16.23
C ILE A 570 3.87 5.72 15.86
N GLY A 571 3.49 5.50 14.60
CA GLY A 571 3.26 4.18 14.02
C GLY A 571 4.56 3.49 13.63
N LEU A 572 4.61 2.18 13.85
CA LEU A 572 5.65 1.33 13.26
C LEU A 572 5.13 0.41 12.16
N SER A 573 3.85 0.55 11.78
CA SER A 573 3.30 -0.29 10.73
C SER A 573 3.83 0.11 9.36
N SER A 574 4.08 -0.89 8.52
CA SER A 574 4.61 -0.72 7.17
C SER A 574 3.92 -1.64 6.18
N ILE A 575 3.71 -1.11 4.98
CA ILE A 575 3.21 -1.87 3.83
C ILE A 575 4.17 -1.60 2.68
N ALA A 576 4.87 -2.63 2.24
CA ALA A 576 5.91 -2.54 1.23
C ALA A 576 5.75 -3.59 0.13
N ASN A 577 6.04 -3.19 -1.12
CA ASN A 577 6.10 -4.07 -2.28
C ASN A 577 4.86 -4.98 -2.46
N SER A 578 3.71 -4.55 -1.96
CA SER A 578 2.49 -5.35 -1.91
C SER A 578 1.50 -4.91 -3.00
N ASP A 579 0.64 -5.82 -3.44
CA ASP A 579 -0.33 -5.56 -4.49
C ASP A 579 -1.77 -5.51 -3.95
N PHE A 580 -2.52 -4.50 -4.37
CA PHE A 580 -3.93 -4.30 -4.07
C PHE A 580 -4.73 -4.41 -5.37
N ASN A 581 -5.36 -5.57 -5.58
CA ASN A 581 -5.94 -5.93 -6.87
C ASN A 581 -7.47 -5.96 -6.85
N ILE A 582 -8.07 -5.33 -7.87
CA ILE A 582 -9.49 -5.49 -8.20
C ILE A 582 -9.56 -6.30 -9.50
N THR A 583 -9.93 -7.57 -9.38
CA THR A 583 -10.02 -8.52 -10.52
C THR A 583 -11.46 -8.95 -10.79
N ALA A 584 -12.36 -8.82 -9.81
CA ALA A 584 -13.77 -9.16 -9.93
C ALA A 584 -14.65 -8.21 -9.10
N PRO A 585 -15.97 -8.11 -9.39
CA PRO A 585 -16.92 -7.38 -8.54
C PRO A 585 -17.01 -7.95 -7.12
N PHE A 586 -17.34 -7.10 -6.14
CA PHE A 586 -17.25 -7.47 -4.73
C PHE A 586 -18.39 -8.42 -4.35
N LEU A 587 -18.06 -9.46 -3.60
CA LEU A 587 -18.98 -10.55 -3.25
C LEU A 587 -19.99 -10.18 -2.13
N GLY A 588 -20.41 -8.91 -2.05
CA GLY A 588 -21.33 -8.45 -1.02
C GLY A 588 -21.46 -6.93 -0.99
N THR A 589 -21.80 -6.40 0.19
CA THR A 589 -21.84 -4.96 0.41
C THR A 589 -20.48 -4.48 0.89
N HIS A 590 -19.89 -3.52 0.16
CA HIS A 590 -18.65 -2.86 0.56
C HIS A 590 -18.74 -2.26 1.97
N THR A 591 -17.62 -2.29 2.69
CA THR A 591 -17.44 -1.62 3.99
C THR A 591 -17.70 -0.13 3.88
N TYR A 592 -17.28 0.48 2.77
CA TYR A 592 -17.51 1.87 2.40
C TYR A 592 -18.38 1.95 1.14
N THR A 593 -19.69 1.86 1.30
CA THR A 593 -20.65 1.73 0.18
C THR A 593 -20.54 2.82 -0.90
N ASN A 594 -20.22 4.06 -0.52
CA ASN A 594 -20.08 5.18 -1.45
C ASN A 594 -18.70 5.24 -2.15
N LEU A 595 -17.69 4.56 -1.60
CA LEU A 595 -16.32 4.57 -2.12
C LEU A 595 -15.96 3.27 -2.86
N GLY A 596 -16.66 2.18 -2.55
CA GLY A 596 -16.41 0.86 -3.14
C GLY A 596 -15.12 0.24 -2.60
N TYR A 597 -14.22 -0.12 -3.51
CA TYR A 597 -12.89 -0.65 -3.20
C TYR A 597 -11.95 0.44 -2.69
N ILE A 598 -11.22 0.14 -1.63
CA ILE A 598 -10.16 0.98 -1.10
C ILE A 598 -8.92 0.11 -0.85
N GLY A 599 -7.75 0.49 -1.36
CA GLY A 599 -6.51 -0.20 -1.06
C GLY A 599 -6.12 -0.02 0.42
N VAL A 600 -5.77 1.21 0.79
CA VAL A 600 -5.45 1.58 2.19
C VAL A 600 -6.33 2.72 2.68
N TYR A 601 -6.90 2.56 3.86
CA TYR A 601 -7.66 3.59 4.57
C TYR A 601 -7.01 3.92 5.91
N THR A 602 -6.78 5.21 6.19
CA THR A 602 -6.26 5.67 7.49
C THR A 602 -7.17 6.72 8.13
N ASN A 603 -7.22 6.70 9.46
CA ASN A 603 -7.97 7.66 10.25
C ASN A 603 -7.23 8.03 11.55
N GLU A 604 -6.82 9.29 11.67
CA GLU A 604 -6.08 9.84 12.82
C GLU A 604 -4.84 9.00 13.19
N ILE A 605 -3.99 8.74 12.18
CA ILE A 605 -2.78 7.91 12.27
C ILE A 605 -1.55 8.78 12.10
N ASN A 606 -0.49 8.51 12.84
CA ASN A 606 0.81 9.17 12.64
C ASN A 606 1.88 8.15 12.24
N SER A 607 2.63 8.47 11.18
CA SER A 607 3.89 7.84 10.79
C SER A 607 3.78 6.38 10.33
N VAL A 608 2.76 6.04 9.52
CA VAL A 608 2.73 4.76 8.78
C VAL A 608 3.36 4.94 7.40
N SER A 609 4.12 3.93 6.97
CA SER A 609 4.83 3.93 5.69
C SER A 609 4.15 3.02 4.66
N ILE A 610 3.85 3.57 3.48
CA ILE A 610 3.23 2.85 2.36
C ILE A 610 4.12 3.06 1.14
N ASN A 611 5.05 2.12 0.89
CA ASN A 611 6.08 2.29 -0.14
C ASN A 611 6.16 1.15 -1.15
N GLY A 612 6.41 1.45 -2.43
CA GLY A 612 6.69 0.41 -3.43
C GLY A 612 5.50 -0.49 -3.81
N ASN A 613 4.27 -0.13 -3.41
CA ASN A 613 3.09 -0.99 -3.60
C ASN A 613 2.43 -0.75 -4.97
N THR A 614 1.64 -1.71 -5.45
CA THR A 614 0.78 -1.53 -6.63
C THR A 614 -0.69 -1.51 -6.23
N PHE A 615 -1.45 -0.54 -6.75
CA PHE A 615 -2.89 -0.47 -6.65
C PHE A 615 -3.47 -0.53 -8.07
N LYS A 616 -4.22 -1.60 -8.37
CA LYS A 616 -4.63 -1.88 -9.74
C LYS A 616 -6.05 -2.40 -9.84
N ASN A 617 -6.82 -1.79 -10.75
CA ASN A 617 -8.02 -2.40 -11.28
C ASN A 617 -7.70 -3.11 -12.59
N HIS A 618 -7.81 -4.43 -12.62
CA HIS A 618 -7.51 -5.24 -13.79
C HIS A 618 -8.65 -5.25 -14.81
N ASN A 619 -9.85 -4.81 -14.42
CA ASN A 619 -11.03 -4.78 -15.29
C ASN A 619 -11.86 -3.50 -15.09
N PRO A 620 -11.30 -2.30 -15.35
CA PRO A 620 -11.99 -1.03 -15.11
C PRO A 620 -13.25 -0.86 -15.97
N GLN A 621 -13.33 -1.55 -17.12
CA GLN A 621 -14.47 -1.50 -18.04
C GLN A 621 -15.73 -2.18 -17.46
N ALA A 622 -15.58 -3.02 -16.43
CA ALA A 622 -16.71 -3.64 -15.74
C ALA A 622 -17.42 -2.70 -14.74
N PHE A 623 -16.87 -1.50 -14.52
CA PHE A 623 -17.36 -0.57 -13.51
C PHE A 623 -17.64 0.82 -14.11
N ASP A 624 -18.67 1.49 -13.58
CA ASP A 624 -18.81 2.93 -13.78
C ASP A 624 -17.55 3.64 -13.27
N LEU A 625 -17.19 4.77 -13.89
CA LEU A 625 -15.93 5.46 -13.63
C LEU A 625 -15.71 5.76 -12.14
N ASP A 626 -16.74 6.22 -11.43
CA ASP A 626 -16.70 6.55 -10.00
C ASP A 626 -16.61 5.33 -9.08
N LYS A 627 -16.72 4.12 -9.63
CA LYS A 627 -16.65 2.83 -8.93
C LYS A 627 -15.43 1.99 -9.28
N GLN A 628 -14.50 2.52 -10.07
CA GLN A 628 -13.26 1.82 -10.44
C GLN A 628 -12.28 1.63 -9.28
N GLY A 629 -12.59 2.14 -8.08
CA GLY A 629 -11.84 1.94 -6.85
C GLY A 629 -10.94 3.11 -6.47
N CYS A 630 -10.50 3.08 -5.21
CA CYS A 630 -9.61 4.07 -4.60
C CYS A 630 -8.31 3.39 -4.16
N GLY A 631 -7.15 4.00 -4.41
CA GLY A 631 -5.86 3.52 -3.92
C GLY A 631 -5.72 3.76 -2.42
N ILE A 632 -5.37 4.99 -2.04
CA ILE A 632 -5.13 5.40 -0.65
C ILE A 632 -6.07 6.54 -0.26
N ILE A 633 -6.76 6.37 0.87
CA ILE A 633 -7.58 7.41 1.49
C ILE A 633 -7.06 7.68 2.91
N THR A 634 -6.69 8.93 3.19
CA THR A 634 -6.21 9.33 4.51
C THR A 634 -7.14 10.36 5.15
N ASN A 635 -7.34 10.27 6.46
CA ASN A 635 -8.13 11.24 7.22
C ASN A 635 -7.33 11.70 8.43
N ASN A 636 -7.03 13.00 8.49
CA ASN A 636 -6.24 13.64 9.56
C ASN A 636 -5.02 12.80 9.99
N SER A 637 -4.34 12.22 9.01
CA SER A 637 -3.24 11.29 9.24
C SER A 637 -1.95 11.83 8.63
N ASN A 638 -0.84 11.62 9.33
CA ASN A 638 0.50 11.93 8.85
C ASN A 638 1.16 10.65 8.32
N MET A 639 1.53 10.65 7.05
CA MET A 639 1.94 9.44 6.32
C MET A 639 3.09 9.70 5.35
N SER A 640 3.92 8.68 5.16
CA SER A 640 4.86 8.59 4.04
C SER A 640 4.29 7.66 2.97
N ILE A 641 4.14 8.18 1.75
CA ILE A 641 3.58 7.48 0.59
C ILE A 641 4.58 7.58 -0.55
N GLY A 642 5.46 6.58 -0.66
CA GLY A 642 6.62 6.58 -1.55
C GLY A 642 6.54 5.54 -2.67
N ASP A 643 6.97 5.85 -3.89
CA ASP A 643 7.29 4.83 -4.92
C ASP A 643 6.16 3.84 -5.27
N ASN A 644 4.89 4.22 -5.07
CA ASN A 644 3.76 3.34 -5.36
C ASN A 644 3.27 3.50 -6.81
N ASN A 645 2.62 2.46 -7.34
CA ASN A 645 2.06 2.40 -8.67
C ASN A 645 0.53 2.37 -8.63
N PHE A 646 -0.14 3.32 -9.28
CA PHE A 646 -1.61 3.42 -9.34
C PHE A 646 -2.09 3.30 -10.79
N SER A 647 -2.90 2.29 -11.08
CA SER A 647 -3.39 2.03 -12.44
C SER A 647 -4.89 1.72 -12.50
N ALA A 648 -5.57 2.35 -13.46
CA ALA A 648 -6.99 2.12 -13.76
C ALA A 648 -7.96 2.35 -12.58
N LEU A 649 -7.61 3.25 -11.66
CA LEU A 649 -8.44 3.59 -10.49
C LEU A 649 -9.25 4.86 -10.72
N TYR A 650 -10.36 5.00 -10.00
CA TYR A 650 -11.05 6.29 -9.96
C TYR A 650 -10.24 7.33 -9.18
N LYS A 651 -9.68 6.93 -8.03
CA LYS A 651 -8.84 7.78 -7.17
C LYS A 651 -7.52 7.09 -6.86
N GLY A 652 -6.40 7.79 -7.04
CA GLY A 652 -5.08 7.37 -6.59
C GLY A 652 -4.93 7.60 -5.10
N ILE A 653 -4.58 8.83 -4.71
CA ILE A 653 -4.42 9.27 -3.32
C ILE A 653 -5.42 10.38 -3.00
N THR A 654 -6.16 10.24 -1.90
CA THR A 654 -7.06 11.29 -1.39
C THR A 654 -6.80 11.54 0.09
N GLY A 655 -6.38 12.76 0.43
CA GLY A 655 -6.24 13.23 1.80
C GLY A 655 -7.42 14.11 2.22
N TYR A 656 -7.96 13.84 3.41
CA TYR A 656 -8.94 14.66 4.11
C TYR A 656 -8.29 15.21 5.38
N GLY A 657 -7.99 16.51 5.42
CA GLY A 657 -7.35 17.20 6.53
C GLY A 657 -8.22 18.32 7.11
N LEU A 658 -7.97 18.65 8.38
CA LEU A 658 -8.55 19.79 9.09
C LEU A 658 -7.56 20.97 9.21
N ASN A 659 -6.55 21.02 8.35
CA ASN A 659 -5.44 21.99 8.36
C ASN A 659 -4.60 21.94 9.65
N ALA A 660 -4.27 20.73 10.11
CA ALA A 660 -3.51 20.46 11.33
C ALA A 660 -2.19 19.75 11.02
N LEU A 661 -1.17 19.86 11.90
CA LEU A 661 0.12 19.19 11.71
C LEU A 661 -0.02 17.68 11.44
N GLN A 662 -1.01 17.04 12.05
CA GLN A 662 -1.36 15.62 11.89
C GLN A 662 -1.93 15.27 10.50
N SER A 663 -2.16 16.24 9.62
CA SER A 663 -2.70 16.02 8.26
C SER A 663 -1.65 16.15 7.16
N MET A 664 -0.36 16.27 7.52
CA MET A 664 0.73 16.35 6.56
C MET A 664 0.93 15.02 5.84
N LEU A 665 0.96 15.03 4.51
CA LEU A 665 1.34 13.87 3.71
C LEU A 665 2.66 14.14 3.00
N SER A 666 3.58 13.17 3.05
CA SER A 666 4.76 13.14 2.20
C SER A 666 4.50 12.16 1.06
N ILE A 667 4.31 12.68 -0.15
CA ILE A 667 3.92 11.91 -1.34
C ILE A 667 5.05 12.00 -2.36
N VAL A 668 5.88 10.97 -2.46
CA VAL A 668 7.15 11.02 -3.19
C VAL A 668 7.28 9.88 -4.19
N GLY A 669 7.72 10.15 -5.42
CA GLY A 669 8.12 9.08 -6.36
C GLY A 669 7.00 8.18 -6.88
N ASN A 670 5.72 8.52 -6.70
CA ASN A 670 4.60 7.65 -7.10
C ASN A 670 4.28 7.78 -8.59
N ASN A 671 3.83 6.69 -9.21
CA ASN A 671 3.40 6.62 -10.61
C ASN A 671 1.88 6.46 -10.73
N PHE A 672 1.24 7.34 -11.47
CA PHE A 672 -0.19 7.30 -11.79
C PHE A 672 -0.38 7.14 -13.29
N TYR A 673 -0.84 5.97 -13.73
CA TYR A 673 -0.91 5.63 -15.16
C TYR A 673 -2.19 4.83 -15.50
N ASP A 674 -2.32 4.43 -16.77
CA ASP A 674 -3.42 3.59 -17.29
C ASP A 674 -4.83 4.01 -16.83
N ASN A 675 -5.16 5.29 -16.97
CA ASN A 675 -6.46 5.87 -16.61
C ASN A 675 -6.75 6.01 -15.11
N THR A 676 -5.74 6.14 -14.25
CA THR A 676 -5.99 6.67 -12.90
C THR A 676 -6.54 8.09 -12.97
N TYR A 677 -7.82 8.28 -12.63
CA TYR A 677 -8.61 9.44 -13.04
C TYR A 677 -8.51 10.67 -12.14
N LYS A 678 -8.17 10.46 -10.86
CA LYS A 678 -7.94 11.51 -9.87
C LYS A 678 -6.65 11.14 -9.18
N GLY A 679 -5.52 11.69 -9.63
CA GLY A 679 -4.19 11.29 -9.16
C GLY A 679 -4.02 11.53 -7.65
N ILE A 680 -3.81 12.78 -7.26
CA ILE A 680 -3.72 13.23 -5.86
C ILE A 680 -4.81 14.27 -5.59
N THR A 681 -5.59 14.08 -4.53
CA THR A 681 -6.54 15.08 -4.04
C THR A 681 -6.22 15.43 -2.59
N LEU A 682 -5.89 16.68 -2.29
CA LEU A 682 -5.67 17.16 -0.92
C LEU A 682 -6.77 18.12 -0.50
N ASN A 683 -7.53 17.72 0.51
CA ASN A 683 -8.70 18.44 0.99
C ASN A 683 -8.44 18.96 2.41
N GLY A 684 -7.97 20.20 2.55
CA GLY A 684 -7.65 20.80 3.84
C GLY A 684 -6.40 20.19 4.51
N ASN A 685 -5.49 19.58 3.77
CA ASN A 685 -4.22 19.08 4.31
C ASN A 685 -3.25 20.25 4.53
N SER A 686 -2.46 20.22 5.60
CA SER A 686 -1.42 21.24 5.84
C SER A 686 -0.02 20.68 5.61
N PHE A 687 0.89 21.52 5.11
CA PHE A 687 2.33 21.27 5.01
C PHE A 687 2.72 20.05 4.17
N SER A 688 1.81 19.54 3.35
CA SER A 688 2.08 18.34 2.54
C SER A 688 3.12 18.61 1.45
N ALA A 689 3.90 17.58 1.16
CA ALA A 689 4.88 17.55 0.08
C ALA A 689 4.42 16.57 -1.01
N ILE A 690 4.47 17.02 -2.26
CA ILE A 690 4.18 16.25 -3.46
C ILE A 690 5.42 16.36 -4.35
N GLU A 691 6.30 15.36 -4.27
CA GLU A 691 7.65 15.42 -4.84
C GLU A 691 7.87 14.29 -5.84
N ASP A 692 8.45 14.59 -7.01
CA ASP A 692 8.95 13.59 -7.97
C ASP A 692 7.92 12.52 -8.41
N ASN A 693 6.62 12.85 -8.42
CA ASN A 693 5.58 11.93 -8.87
C ASN A 693 5.37 12.04 -10.39
N ASN A 694 4.97 10.94 -11.02
CA ASN A 694 4.71 10.88 -12.45
C ASN A 694 3.22 10.62 -12.73
N PHE A 695 2.60 11.44 -13.57
CA PHE A 695 1.20 11.37 -13.94
C PHE A 695 1.03 11.18 -15.44
N THR A 696 0.28 10.16 -15.85
CA THR A 696 -0.16 9.97 -17.24
C THR A 696 -1.67 10.13 -17.32
N LEU A 697 -2.12 11.27 -17.84
CA LEU A 697 -3.52 11.71 -17.79
C LEU A 697 -4.32 11.30 -19.03
N SER A 698 -5.36 10.49 -18.79
CA SER A 698 -6.31 10.05 -19.82
C SER A 698 -7.34 11.11 -20.20
N ASN A 699 -8.03 10.92 -21.33
CA ASN A 699 -8.96 11.89 -21.90
C ASN A 699 -10.41 11.74 -21.39
N ALA A 700 -10.63 12.08 -20.13
CA ALA A 700 -11.98 12.17 -19.57
C ALA A 700 -12.17 13.44 -18.73
N ASP A 701 -13.41 13.93 -18.67
CA ASP A 701 -13.75 15.28 -18.20
C ASP A 701 -13.58 15.50 -16.69
N GLY A 702 -12.67 16.39 -16.33
CA GLY A 702 -12.28 16.64 -14.95
C GLY A 702 -11.17 15.73 -14.45
N ASN A 703 -10.48 14.96 -15.31
CA ASN A 703 -9.27 14.24 -14.92
C ASN A 703 -8.19 15.21 -14.43
N TYR A 704 -7.49 14.90 -13.36
CA TYR A 704 -6.36 15.70 -12.91
C TYR A 704 -5.22 14.88 -12.31
N GLY A 705 -4.00 15.38 -12.45
CA GLY A 705 -2.84 14.86 -11.74
C GLY A 705 -2.91 15.21 -10.26
N VAL A 706 -2.94 16.51 -9.95
CA VAL A 706 -3.03 16.99 -8.56
C VAL A 706 -4.15 18.01 -8.42
N TYR A 707 -4.95 17.89 -7.36
CA TYR A 707 -5.94 18.90 -6.98
C TYR A 707 -5.91 19.17 -5.48
N THR A 708 -5.55 20.39 -5.10
CA THR A 708 -5.56 20.87 -3.72
C THR A 708 -6.71 21.84 -3.46
N LEU A 709 -7.39 21.69 -2.33
CA LEU A 709 -8.48 22.55 -1.89
C LEU A 709 -8.22 23.02 -0.46
N LEU A 710 -8.04 24.32 -0.27
CA LEU A 710 -7.74 24.95 1.02
C LEU A 710 -6.62 24.22 1.80
N SER A 711 -5.72 23.59 1.07
CA SER A 711 -4.57 22.89 1.62
C SER A 711 -3.41 23.88 1.63
N THR A 712 -2.75 24.05 2.77
CA THR A 712 -1.86 25.21 3.02
C THR A 712 -0.43 24.75 3.28
N GLY A 713 0.57 25.62 3.06
CA GLY A 713 1.98 25.29 3.31
C GLY A 713 2.56 24.22 2.37
N LEU A 714 1.98 24.08 1.17
CA LEU A 714 2.29 22.99 0.25
C LEU A 714 3.65 23.17 -0.45
N LYS A 715 4.33 22.06 -0.72
CA LYS A 715 5.44 22.01 -1.68
C LYS A 715 5.09 20.99 -2.77
N VAL A 716 4.98 21.45 -4.00
CA VAL A 716 4.71 20.62 -5.18
C VAL A 716 5.91 20.76 -6.11
N THR A 717 6.81 19.79 -6.11
CA THR A 717 8.10 19.91 -6.80
C THR A 717 8.52 18.68 -7.59
N GLY A 718 9.24 18.84 -8.69
CA GLY A 718 9.81 17.72 -9.45
C GLY A 718 8.81 16.78 -10.14
N ASN A 719 7.50 17.10 -10.12
CA ASN A 719 6.49 16.20 -10.65
C ASN A 719 6.40 16.30 -12.18
N THR A 720 6.11 15.18 -12.85
CA THR A 720 5.90 15.12 -14.30
C THR A 720 4.44 14.85 -14.63
N PHE A 721 3.85 15.69 -15.48
CA PHE A 721 2.46 15.58 -15.93
C PHE A 721 2.41 15.34 -17.44
N ASN A 722 2.23 14.08 -17.84
CA ASN A 722 2.09 13.66 -19.23
C ASN A 722 0.62 13.51 -19.63
N ALA A 723 0.32 13.82 -20.90
CA ALA A 723 -1.02 13.79 -21.48
C ALA A 723 -0.97 13.14 -22.88
N PRO A 724 -1.04 11.79 -22.98
CA PRO A 724 -0.86 11.07 -24.24
C PRO A 724 -2.01 11.26 -25.24
N GLU A 725 -3.11 11.91 -24.86
CA GLU A 725 -4.28 12.19 -25.71
C GLU A 725 -4.58 13.69 -25.74
N ALA A 726 -5.10 14.24 -26.84
CA ALA A 726 -5.44 15.66 -26.92
C ALA A 726 -6.72 15.97 -26.13
N ALA A 727 -6.72 17.01 -25.29
CA ALA A 727 -7.95 17.51 -24.69
C ALA A 727 -8.95 17.95 -25.77
N THR A 728 -10.22 17.59 -25.60
CA THR A 728 -11.31 18.01 -26.50
C THR A 728 -12.08 19.17 -25.90
N GLU A 729 -12.99 19.79 -26.65
CA GLU A 729 -13.87 20.84 -26.09
C GLU A 729 -14.86 20.31 -25.03
N THR A 730 -14.95 18.99 -24.84
CA THR A 730 -15.89 18.37 -23.90
C THR A 730 -15.21 17.54 -22.80
N ASN A 731 -13.97 17.09 -23.01
CA ASN A 731 -13.22 16.28 -22.04
C ASN A 731 -11.95 17.01 -21.63
N PHE A 732 -12.00 17.67 -20.47
CA PHE A 732 -10.88 18.45 -19.96
C PHE A 732 -10.03 17.66 -18.96
N LYS A 733 -8.71 17.76 -19.11
CA LYS A 733 -7.73 17.19 -18.17
C LYS A 733 -6.73 18.25 -17.72
N TYR A 734 -6.31 18.18 -16.47
CA TYR A 734 -5.53 19.23 -15.80
C TYR A 734 -4.27 18.62 -15.19
N GLY A 735 -3.12 19.29 -15.30
CA GLY A 735 -1.92 18.87 -14.59
C GLY A 735 -2.10 19.05 -13.09
N LEU A 736 -2.03 20.30 -12.66
CA LEU A 736 -2.14 20.74 -11.28
C LEU A 736 -3.27 21.78 -11.14
N VAL A 737 -4.12 21.61 -10.13
CA VAL A 737 -5.15 22.57 -9.77
C VAL A 737 -5.00 22.98 -8.30
N MET A 738 -4.90 24.27 -8.05
CA MET A 738 -4.80 24.84 -6.72
C MET A 738 -6.00 25.75 -6.44
N HIS A 739 -6.84 25.32 -5.50
CA HIS A 739 -8.00 26.06 -5.06
C HIS A 739 -7.78 26.62 -3.66
N ASN A 740 -7.72 27.96 -3.53
CA ASN A 740 -7.48 28.67 -2.26
C ASN A 740 -6.35 28.06 -1.41
N SER A 741 -5.29 27.60 -2.07
CA SER A 741 -4.22 26.80 -1.44
C SER A 741 -2.94 27.61 -1.22
N GLY A 742 -3.01 28.94 -1.37
CA GLY A 742 -1.88 29.85 -1.24
C GLY A 742 -2.01 30.82 -0.05
N THR A 743 -2.58 30.39 1.07
CA THR A 743 -2.77 31.24 2.27
C THR A 743 -1.64 31.14 3.28
N MET A 744 -0.85 30.06 3.24
CA MET A 744 0.38 29.87 4.00
C MET A 744 1.42 29.34 3.03
N GLY A 745 2.54 30.06 2.88
CA GLY A 745 3.59 29.88 1.86
C GLY A 745 3.57 28.53 1.14
N ALA A 746 3.05 28.55 -0.09
CA ALA A 746 2.94 27.37 -0.95
C ALA A 746 3.78 27.56 -2.20
N ALA A 747 4.41 26.49 -2.67
CA ALA A 747 5.34 26.54 -3.80
C ALA A 747 5.05 25.44 -4.82
N VAL A 748 5.05 25.83 -6.09
CA VAL A 748 4.98 24.96 -7.27
C VAL A 748 6.27 25.18 -8.05
N LEU A 749 7.22 24.27 -7.87
CA LEU A 749 8.61 24.41 -8.33
C LEU A 749 9.02 23.24 -9.20
N GLU A 750 9.88 23.44 -10.21
CA GLU A 750 10.58 22.34 -10.88
C GLU A 750 9.67 21.24 -11.47
N ASN A 751 8.38 21.53 -11.75
CA ASN A 751 7.47 20.55 -12.33
C ASN A 751 7.52 20.59 -13.87
N VAL A 752 7.30 19.45 -14.50
CA VAL A 752 7.31 19.30 -15.96
C VAL A 752 5.90 19.00 -16.46
N PHE A 753 5.34 19.88 -17.29
CA PHE A 753 4.04 19.72 -17.92
C PHE A 753 4.22 19.35 -19.40
N GLY A 754 4.09 18.05 -19.70
CA GLY A 754 4.31 17.44 -21.00
C GLY A 754 5.70 16.84 -21.18
N VAL A 755 5.79 15.73 -21.91
CA VAL A 755 7.09 15.13 -22.30
C VAL A 755 7.59 15.81 -23.58
N PRO A 756 8.87 16.21 -23.68
CA PRO A 756 9.41 16.77 -24.91
C PRO A 756 9.53 15.68 -26.00
N ASP A 757 8.66 15.70 -27.02
CA ASP A 757 8.89 14.95 -28.26
C ASP A 757 9.85 15.76 -29.16
N ASN A 758 11.14 15.40 -29.09
CA ASN A 758 12.20 16.00 -29.90
C ASN A 758 12.09 15.67 -31.41
N THR A 759 11.24 14.71 -31.79
CA THR A 759 11.04 14.32 -33.20
C THR A 759 9.89 15.07 -33.87
N ASN A 760 8.95 15.60 -33.09
CA ASN A 760 7.85 16.42 -33.58
C ASN A 760 7.39 17.44 -32.52
N PRO A 761 7.87 18.70 -32.54
CA PRO A 761 7.43 19.72 -31.59
C PRO A 761 5.93 20.10 -31.69
N ASN A 762 5.19 19.55 -32.65
CA ASN A 762 3.72 19.68 -32.77
C ASN A 762 2.95 18.41 -32.34
N SER A 763 3.61 17.35 -31.85
CA SER A 763 2.95 16.12 -31.39
C SER A 763 2.55 16.16 -29.91
N ASN A 764 3.04 17.14 -29.15
CA ASN A 764 2.72 17.29 -27.74
C ASN A 764 1.24 17.67 -27.55
N LYS A 765 0.46 16.71 -27.06
CA LYS A 765 -0.99 16.80 -26.99
C LYS A 765 -1.44 17.65 -25.78
N PRO A 766 -2.46 18.51 -25.94
CA PRO A 766 -2.78 19.56 -24.98
C PRO A 766 -3.39 19.06 -23.67
N LEU A 767 -2.89 19.57 -22.54
CA LEU A 767 -3.68 19.72 -21.31
C LEU A 767 -4.70 20.84 -21.47
N ARG A 768 -5.76 20.83 -20.65
CA ARG A 768 -6.64 21.99 -20.51
C ARG A 768 -5.92 23.13 -19.79
N ALA A 769 -5.26 22.80 -18.68
CA ALA A 769 -4.33 23.67 -17.98
C ALA A 769 -3.13 22.86 -17.50
N GLY A 770 -1.92 23.38 -17.65
CA GLY A 770 -0.75 22.89 -16.92
C GLY A 770 -0.96 23.10 -15.42
N VAL A 771 -1.08 24.37 -15.03
CA VAL A 771 -1.45 24.83 -13.69
C VAL A 771 -2.73 25.68 -13.76
N GLN A 772 -3.71 25.36 -12.91
CA GLN A 772 -4.94 26.12 -12.77
C GLN A 772 -5.10 26.64 -11.33
N ILE A 773 -5.31 27.95 -11.21
CA ILE A 773 -5.52 28.66 -9.93
C ILE A 773 -6.98 29.09 -9.83
N GLU A 774 -7.59 28.68 -8.74
CA GLU A 774 -9.00 28.92 -8.44
C GLU A 774 -9.15 29.56 -7.05
N GLY A 775 -10.17 30.40 -6.90
CA GLY A 775 -10.47 31.07 -5.66
C GLY A 775 -9.55 32.25 -5.34
N GLY A 776 -10.00 33.12 -4.45
CA GLY A 776 -9.32 34.38 -4.13
C GLY A 776 -8.17 34.27 -3.12
N SER A 777 -7.98 33.12 -2.47
CA SER A 777 -7.07 32.95 -1.35
C SER A 777 -5.73 32.30 -1.78
N ASN A 778 -5.02 32.95 -2.70
CA ASN A 778 -3.72 32.51 -3.23
C ASN A 778 -2.62 33.58 -3.12
N GLN A 779 -2.68 34.40 -2.06
CA GLN A 779 -1.81 35.56 -1.85
C GLN A 779 -0.39 35.26 -1.38
N LEU A 780 -0.01 33.99 -1.17
CA LEU A 780 1.33 33.50 -0.79
C LEU A 780 1.72 32.25 -1.61
N LEU A 781 1.14 32.09 -2.80
CA LEU A 781 1.50 31.02 -3.74
C LEU A 781 2.59 31.48 -4.72
N THR A 782 3.72 30.77 -4.74
CA THR A 782 4.81 30.98 -5.69
C THR A 782 4.80 29.87 -6.75
N ILE A 783 4.88 30.24 -8.03
CA ILE A 783 4.91 29.33 -9.17
C ILE A 783 6.12 29.68 -10.03
N ASP A 784 7.13 28.83 -9.98
CA ASP A 784 8.44 29.14 -10.55
C ASP A 784 9.19 27.88 -11.01
N CYS A 785 10.22 27.99 -11.85
CA CYS A 785 11.04 26.87 -12.34
C CYS A 785 10.29 25.72 -13.03
N ASN A 786 9.04 25.94 -13.44
CA ASN A 786 8.28 24.88 -14.10
C ASN A 786 8.57 24.89 -15.60
N VAL A 787 8.57 23.70 -16.19
CA VAL A 787 8.78 23.48 -17.62
C VAL A 787 7.44 23.15 -18.28
N PHE A 788 6.95 24.04 -19.14
CA PHE A 788 5.72 23.86 -19.91
C PHE A 788 6.05 23.41 -21.35
N ASN A 789 6.22 22.11 -21.54
CA ASN A 789 6.56 21.51 -22.85
C ASN A 789 5.33 21.15 -23.71
N ALA A 790 4.20 20.85 -23.08
CA ALA A 790 2.97 20.54 -23.82
C ALA A 790 2.37 21.81 -24.42
N GLN A 791 1.85 21.76 -25.66
CA GLN A 791 1.04 22.85 -26.23
C GLN A 791 -0.35 22.90 -25.56
N SER A 792 -0.40 23.09 -24.24
CA SER A 792 -1.62 23.13 -23.46
C SER A 792 -2.54 24.26 -23.95
N LYS A 793 -3.84 24.14 -23.70
CA LYS A 793 -4.76 25.25 -24.01
C LYS A 793 -4.40 26.50 -23.21
N TYR A 794 -4.04 26.28 -21.95
CA TYR A 794 -3.48 27.24 -21.00
C TYR A 794 -2.30 26.56 -20.29
N ASP A 795 -1.15 27.19 -20.19
CA ASP A 795 -0.09 26.68 -19.32
C ASP A 795 -0.36 27.09 -17.88
N LEU A 796 -0.66 28.38 -17.68
CA LEU A 796 -1.13 28.95 -16.42
C LEU A 796 -2.51 29.59 -16.60
N ARG A 797 -3.49 29.11 -15.84
CA ARG A 797 -4.88 29.60 -15.89
C ARG A 797 -5.35 30.09 -14.53
N ILE A 798 -5.74 31.36 -14.43
CA ILE A 798 -6.04 32.03 -13.16
C ILE A 798 -7.45 32.63 -13.22
N PHE A 799 -8.32 32.25 -12.27
CA PHE A 799 -9.68 32.78 -12.22
C PHE A 799 -9.84 34.00 -11.32
N ASP A 800 -9.39 33.98 -10.08
CA ASP A 800 -9.72 35.06 -9.13
C ASP A 800 -8.50 35.93 -8.82
N PHE A 801 -7.64 35.48 -7.89
CA PHE A 801 -6.46 36.22 -7.47
C PHE A 801 -5.27 35.29 -7.38
N LEU A 802 -4.14 35.76 -7.88
CA LEU A 802 -2.80 35.23 -7.65
C LEU A 802 -1.91 36.43 -7.32
N GLN A 803 -1.06 36.29 -6.30
CA GLN A 803 -0.08 37.33 -5.99
C GLN A 803 0.86 37.58 -7.17
N ASP A 804 1.41 38.78 -7.29
CA ASP A 804 2.44 39.10 -8.28
C ASP A 804 3.61 38.11 -8.16
N GLN A 805 4.07 37.54 -9.29
CA GLN A 805 5.13 36.52 -9.30
C GLN A 805 6.53 37.12 -9.41
N GLY A 806 6.65 38.44 -9.43
CA GLY A 806 7.93 39.15 -9.45
C GLY A 806 8.34 39.67 -10.82
N ALA A 807 9.35 40.53 -10.79
CA ALA A 807 10.13 40.98 -11.94
C ALA A 807 11.60 40.57 -11.70
N CYS A 808 12.48 40.73 -12.69
CA CYS A 808 13.90 40.40 -12.51
C CYS A 808 14.50 41.21 -11.34
N ASP A 809 14.83 40.55 -10.23
CA ASP A 809 15.34 41.20 -9.03
C ASP A 809 16.78 40.73 -8.72
N PHE A 810 17.75 41.58 -9.06
CA PHE A 810 19.18 41.31 -8.87
C PHE A 810 19.66 41.50 -7.42
N VAL A 811 18.78 41.79 -6.45
CA VAL A 811 19.17 42.23 -5.10
C VAL A 811 19.30 41.07 -4.10
N SER A 812 18.84 39.85 -4.43
CA SER A 812 19.03 38.64 -3.60
C SER A 812 19.38 37.40 -4.43
N GLU A 813 20.67 37.02 -4.44
CA GLU A 813 21.18 35.83 -5.16
C GLU A 813 20.54 34.50 -4.68
N LEU A 814 19.94 34.46 -3.48
CA LEU A 814 19.32 33.25 -2.92
C LEU A 814 17.85 33.05 -3.32
N LEU A 815 17.21 34.07 -3.89
CA LEU A 815 15.74 34.19 -3.89
C LEU A 815 15.20 35.04 -5.05
N ASN A 816 15.94 35.13 -6.15
CA ASN A 816 15.44 35.75 -7.38
C ASN A 816 14.42 34.79 -8.03
N PRO A 817 13.26 35.28 -8.54
CA PRO A 817 12.36 34.47 -9.33
C PRO A 817 13.11 33.90 -10.54
N ASN A 818 13.20 32.58 -10.62
CA ASN A 818 13.56 31.90 -11.85
C ASN A 818 12.49 32.22 -12.93
N ALA A 819 12.79 31.91 -14.18
CA ALA A 819 11.79 31.96 -15.22
C ALA A 819 11.15 30.58 -15.38
N ASN A 820 9.82 30.51 -15.42
CA ASN A 820 9.17 29.32 -15.98
C ASN A 820 9.58 29.18 -17.45
N ASP A 821 9.87 27.95 -17.89
CA ASP A 821 10.23 27.63 -19.26
C ASP A 821 8.95 27.41 -20.07
N TRP A 822 8.59 28.39 -20.89
CA TRP A 822 7.41 28.34 -21.76
C TRP A 822 7.75 27.69 -23.10
N HIS A 823 6.87 26.88 -23.68
CA HIS A 823 7.09 26.39 -25.04
C HIS A 823 7.00 27.52 -26.09
N THR A 824 7.49 27.28 -27.31
CA THR A 824 7.27 28.26 -28.40
C THR A 824 5.79 28.31 -28.80
N PRO A 825 5.18 29.50 -29.02
CA PRO A 825 3.77 29.58 -29.39
C PRO A 825 3.51 28.92 -30.76
N PRO A 826 2.46 28.07 -30.91
CA PRO A 826 2.11 27.53 -32.22
C PRO A 826 1.66 28.63 -33.18
N GLN A 827 2.07 28.53 -34.45
CA GLN A 827 1.75 29.50 -35.51
C GLN A 827 0.24 29.65 -35.78
N ASN A 828 -0.59 28.71 -35.32
CA ASN A 828 -2.05 28.72 -35.47
C ASN A 828 -2.72 29.02 -34.11
N GLY A 829 -3.14 30.27 -33.92
CA GLY A 829 -3.47 30.90 -32.63
C GLY A 829 -4.71 30.39 -31.89
N SER A 830 -4.59 29.24 -31.21
CA SER A 830 -5.63 28.76 -30.29
C SER A 830 -5.13 28.28 -28.92
N THR A 831 -3.83 28.29 -28.63
CA THR A 831 -3.25 28.04 -27.29
C THR A 831 -2.73 29.35 -26.70
N TYR A 832 -2.72 29.43 -25.37
CA TYR A 832 -2.22 30.58 -24.63
C TYR A 832 -1.32 30.08 -23.51
N HIS A 833 -0.25 30.80 -23.19
CA HIS A 833 0.55 30.46 -22.03
C HIS A 833 -0.22 30.88 -20.78
N ILE A 834 -0.67 32.14 -20.74
CA ILE A 834 -1.29 32.70 -19.53
C ILE A 834 -2.70 33.22 -19.81
N TYR A 835 -3.64 32.73 -19.02
CA TYR A 835 -4.99 33.28 -18.89
C TYR A 835 -5.20 33.82 -17.49
N TYR A 836 -5.56 35.10 -17.38
CA TYR A 836 -6.00 35.69 -16.13
C TYR A 836 -7.39 36.31 -16.31
N SER A 837 -8.37 35.81 -15.57
CA SER A 837 -9.76 36.26 -15.71
C SER A 837 -9.98 37.68 -15.14
N ASN A 838 -9.18 38.09 -14.16
CA ASN A 838 -9.25 39.43 -13.58
C ASN A 838 -8.34 40.41 -14.34
N ALA A 839 -8.90 41.10 -15.33
CA ALA A 839 -8.16 42.03 -16.19
C ALA A 839 -7.81 43.39 -15.53
N GLN A 840 -8.04 43.58 -14.22
CA GLN A 840 -7.91 44.89 -13.56
C GLN A 840 -6.69 45.02 -12.63
N ILE A 841 -6.08 43.91 -12.22
CA ILE A 841 -4.93 43.90 -11.29
C ILE A 841 -3.65 43.68 -12.11
N PRO A 842 -2.70 44.63 -12.16
CA PRO A 842 -1.41 44.40 -12.80
C PRO A 842 -0.72 43.18 -12.20
N PHE A 843 -0.11 42.36 -13.06
CA PHE A 843 0.53 41.11 -12.67
C PHE A 843 1.83 40.97 -13.45
N ASN A 844 2.97 40.93 -12.76
CA ASN A 844 4.27 40.73 -13.39
C ASN A 844 4.63 39.25 -13.45
N ILE A 845 5.30 38.87 -14.54
CA ILE A 845 5.88 37.55 -14.71
C ILE A 845 7.23 37.64 -15.42
N THR A 846 8.18 36.82 -14.99
CA THR A 846 9.50 36.65 -15.59
C THR A 846 9.48 35.55 -16.65
N TYR A 847 10.36 35.67 -17.65
CA TYR A 847 10.58 34.63 -18.65
C TYR A 847 12.05 34.62 -19.11
N ALA A 848 12.51 33.45 -19.58
CA ALA A 848 13.85 33.28 -20.11
C ALA A 848 13.94 33.79 -21.57
N ASN A 849 15.09 34.34 -21.95
CA ASN A 849 15.29 34.93 -23.29
C ASN A 849 14.88 33.96 -24.42
N GLY A 850 13.97 34.41 -25.29
CA GLY A 850 13.42 33.62 -26.40
C GLY A 850 12.11 32.87 -26.10
N TYR A 851 11.63 32.91 -24.85
CA TYR A 851 10.44 32.20 -24.37
C TYR A 851 9.34 33.14 -23.85
N GLU A 852 9.18 34.32 -24.47
CA GLU A 852 8.15 35.28 -24.06
C GLU A 852 6.73 34.66 -24.14
N PRO A 853 5.95 34.66 -23.04
CA PRO A 853 4.65 34.00 -23.03
C PRO A 853 3.63 34.80 -23.85
N THR A 854 2.87 34.09 -24.68
CA THR A 854 1.64 34.61 -25.30
C THR A 854 0.53 34.81 -24.27
N LEU A 855 0.06 36.04 -24.13
CA LEU A 855 -0.90 36.47 -23.12
C LEU A 855 -2.31 36.60 -23.68
N LEU A 856 -3.33 36.21 -22.90
CA LEU A 856 -4.73 36.55 -23.23
C LEU A 856 -5.17 37.90 -22.63
N SER A 857 -4.58 38.32 -21.51
CA SER A 857 -5.03 39.51 -20.77
C SER A 857 -3.98 40.63 -20.78
N GLY A 858 -4.42 41.86 -21.06
CA GLY A 858 -3.54 43.02 -21.24
C GLY A 858 -3.02 43.68 -19.96
N ASN A 859 -3.34 43.14 -18.79
CA ASN A 859 -2.83 43.58 -17.48
C ASN A 859 -1.62 42.76 -17.00
N ILE A 860 -1.14 41.80 -17.79
CA ILE A 860 0.04 41.01 -17.49
C ILE A 860 1.26 41.71 -18.11
N ASN A 861 2.27 41.99 -17.29
CA ASN A 861 3.55 42.53 -17.73
C ASN A 861 4.60 41.41 -17.73
N THR A 862 5.36 41.29 -18.82
CA THR A 862 6.42 40.28 -18.97
C THR A 862 7.79 40.93 -18.85
N TYR A 863 8.73 40.24 -18.18
CA TYR A 863 10.11 40.70 -17.98
C TYR A 863 11.12 39.64 -18.43
N ASP A 864 12.02 40.02 -19.35
CA ASP A 864 13.12 39.18 -19.84
C ASP A 864 14.29 39.21 -18.85
N CYS A 865 14.58 38.07 -18.22
CA CYS A 865 15.69 37.92 -17.28
C CYS A 865 16.84 37.18 -17.97
N ALA A 866 17.69 37.92 -18.68
CA ALA A 866 18.72 37.38 -19.57
C ALA A 866 19.98 36.81 -18.87
N ASP A 867 20.27 37.25 -17.64
CA ASP A 867 21.44 36.87 -16.83
C ASP A 867 20.97 36.37 -15.46
N ASP A 868 20.14 35.34 -15.44
CA ASP A 868 19.60 34.80 -14.19
C ASP A 868 20.41 33.59 -13.70
N GLU A 869 21.30 33.82 -12.72
CA GLU A 869 22.05 32.76 -12.01
C GLU A 869 21.22 32.18 -10.85
N THR A 870 19.97 31.80 -11.09
CA THR A 870 19.01 31.46 -10.03
C THR A 870 19.00 30.00 -9.61
N ASP A 871 18.73 29.81 -8.32
CA ASP A 871 18.75 28.52 -7.63
C ASP A 871 17.38 28.21 -7.00
N CYS A 872 16.45 27.59 -7.76
CA CYS A 872 15.23 27.03 -7.16
C CYS A 872 15.51 25.90 -6.18
N THR A 873 16.75 25.44 -6.11
CA THR A 873 17.17 24.36 -5.22
C THR A 873 17.39 24.84 -3.79
N PHE A 874 17.36 26.13 -3.48
CA PHE A 874 17.59 26.58 -2.10
C PHE A 874 16.54 26.04 -1.11
N ILE A 875 15.26 25.97 -1.50
CA ILE A 875 14.20 25.33 -0.69
C ILE A 875 14.22 23.81 -0.89
N THR A 876 14.41 23.32 -2.11
CA THR A 876 14.26 21.88 -2.40
C THR A 876 15.50 21.06 -1.95
N GLN A 877 16.71 21.59 -2.11
CA GLN A 877 17.99 20.92 -1.83
C GLN A 877 18.90 21.64 -0.81
N GLY A 878 18.67 22.93 -0.53
CA GLY A 878 19.54 23.73 0.34
C GLY A 878 19.62 23.21 1.77
N GLY A 879 20.82 23.20 2.37
CA GLY A 879 21.03 22.83 3.77
C GLY A 879 21.09 21.33 4.09
N GLY A 880 20.98 20.44 3.10
CA GLY A 880 21.02 18.98 3.31
C GLY A 880 19.73 18.43 3.95
N THR A 881 19.84 17.44 4.82
CA THR A 881 18.69 16.79 5.48
C THR A 881 18.75 16.91 7.01
N GLY A 882 17.64 16.60 7.69
CA GLY A 882 17.60 16.49 9.16
C GLY A 882 17.95 17.80 9.88
N ALA A 883 18.83 17.71 10.88
CA ALA A 883 19.24 18.86 11.69
C ALA A 883 19.98 19.94 10.89
N ALA A 884 20.70 19.56 9.82
CA ALA A 884 21.41 20.52 8.97
C ALA A 884 20.40 21.39 8.19
N LYS A 885 19.32 20.76 7.68
CA LYS A 885 18.22 21.46 7.02
C LYS A 885 17.53 22.44 7.97
N ILE A 886 17.27 22.02 9.21
CA ILE A 886 16.69 22.89 10.25
C ILE A 886 17.56 24.12 10.48
N ALA A 887 18.86 23.93 10.72
CA ALA A 887 19.79 25.04 10.98
C ALA A 887 19.88 26.00 9.78
N TYR A 888 19.90 25.46 8.57
CA TYR A 888 19.87 26.25 7.33
C TYR A 888 18.61 27.10 7.23
N LEU A 889 17.42 26.51 7.39
CA LEU A 889 16.15 27.22 7.31
C LEU A 889 15.99 28.26 8.43
N GLN A 890 16.47 27.98 9.65
CA GLN A 890 16.47 28.94 10.76
C GLN A 890 17.38 30.16 10.47
N ASN A 891 18.53 29.94 9.83
CA ASN A 891 19.40 31.03 9.41
C ASN A 891 18.73 31.90 8.35
N LEU A 892 18.04 31.30 7.38
CA LEU A 892 17.25 32.05 6.38
C LEU A 892 16.10 32.82 7.02
N GLN A 893 15.41 32.21 8.00
CA GLN A 893 14.30 32.87 8.70
C GLN A 893 14.77 34.10 9.49
N ALA A 894 16.05 34.16 9.90
CA ALA A 894 16.64 35.30 10.57
C ALA A 894 17.06 36.44 9.62
N ASP A 895 17.02 36.22 8.30
CA ASP A 895 17.41 37.22 7.31
C ASP A 895 16.30 38.28 7.13
N THR A 896 16.61 39.50 7.57
CA THR A 896 15.69 40.64 7.51
C THR A 896 15.49 41.23 6.12
N THR A 897 16.26 40.78 5.12
CA THR A 897 16.11 41.23 3.72
C THR A 897 14.97 40.52 2.99
N LEU A 898 14.50 39.39 3.53
CA LEU A 898 13.45 38.57 2.91
C LEU A 898 12.07 39.23 3.02
N THR A 899 11.28 39.09 1.96
CA THR A 899 9.88 39.51 1.93
C THR A 899 9.02 38.66 2.88
N PRO A 900 7.87 39.17 3.35
CA PRO A 900 6.94 38.39 4.17
C PRO A 900 6.50 37.07 3.53
N ALA A 901 6.38 37.01 2.20
CA ALA A 901 6.02 35.80 1.49
C ALA A 901 7.13 34.74 1.55
N GLN A 902 8.39 35.15 1.33
CA GLN A 902 9.55 34.27 1.45
C GLN A 902 9.71 33.76 2.90
N GLN A 903 9.53 34.62 3.90
CA GLN A 903 9.57 34.19 5.30
C GLN A 903 8.49 33.15 5.63
N THR A 904 7.28 33.30 5.07
CA THR A 904 6.19 32.33 5.29
C THR A 904 6.47 31.00 4.60
N LEU A 905 7.08 31.03 3.41
CA LEU A 905 7.49 29.82 2.69
C LEU A 905 8.57 29.05 3.46
N ILE A 906 9.59 29.74 3.97
CA ILE A 906 10.64 29.15 4.83
C ILE A 906 10.03 28.55 6.11
N THR A 907 9.07 29.26 6.73
CA THR A 907 8.37 28.77 7.92
C THR A 907 7.59 27.48 7.62
N SER A 908 6.97 27.39 6.44
CA SER A 908 6.25 26.19 6.00
C SER A 908 7.20 25.01 5.75
N GLU A 909 8.38 25.25 5.15
CA GLU A 909 9.42 24.23 4.98
C GLU A 909 9.98 23.75 6.33
N LEU A 910 10.17 24.67 7.28
CA LEU A 910 10.67 24.34 8.61
C LEU A 910 9.66 23.49 9.40
N LEU A 911 8.36 23.85 9.34
CA LEU A 911 7.28 23.03 9.90
C LEU A 911 7.28 21.63 9.29
N ARG A 912 7.34 21.53 7.95
CA ARG A 912 7.39 20.25 7.24
C ARG A 912 8.60 19.41 7.68
N THR A 913 9.76 20.04 7.79
CA THR A 913 11.01 19.37 8.22
C THR A 913 10.87 18.81 9.63
N HIS A 914 10.36 19.60 10.59
CA HIS A 914 10.13 19.12 11.95
C HIS A 914 9.16 17.93 11.98
N ILE A 915 8.03 18.02 11.28
CA ILE A 915 7.03 16.94 11.23
C ILE A 915 7.63 15.67 10.61
N SER A 916 8.42 15.78 9.54
CA SER A 916 9.09 14.64 8.89
C SER A 916 10.10 13.92 9.80
N LEU A 917 10.62 14.62 10.80
CA LEU A 917 11.53 14.08 11.83
C LEU A 917 10.77 13.66 13.10
N ASN A 918 9.44 13.61 13.07
CA ASN A 918 8.56 13.36 14.22
C ASN A 918 8.72 14.38 15.38
N GLN A 919 9.24 15.59 15.11
CA GLN A 919 9.43 16.68 16.07
C GLN A 919 8.18 17.57 16.19
N PHE A 920 7.05 16.97 16.60
CA PHE A 920 5.76 17.67 16.65
C PHE A 920 5.70 18.79 17.69
N SER A 921 6.40 18.66 18.82
CA SER A 921 6.43 19.70 19.87
C SER A 921 7.15 20.96 19.39
N GLU A 922 8.22 20.80 18.63
CA GLU A 922 8.96 21.87 17.98
C GLU A 922 8.11 22.55 16.90
N ALA A 923 7.40 21.77 16.08
CA ALA A 923 6.48 22.29 15.08
C ALA A 923 5.32 23.09 15.72
N GLU A 924 4.72 22.60 16.81
CA GLU A 924 3.66 23.32 17.53
C GLU A 924 4.17 24.62 18.17
N THR A 925 5.39 24.60 18.71
CA THR A 925 6.06 25.82 19.20
C THR A 925 6.23 26.83 18.07
N LEU A 926 6.65 26.38 16.88
CA LEU A 926 6.82 27.23 15.71
C LEU A 926 5.48 27.81 15.20
N LEU A 927 4.39 27.04 15.22
CA LEU A 927 3.04 27.57 14.93
C LEU A 927 2.67 28.70 15.89
N THR A 928 2.97 28.53 17.18
CA THR A 928 2.67 29.51 18.23
C THR A 928 3.49 30.79 18.04
N THR A 929 4.80 30.68 17.86
CA THR A 929 5.69 31.86 17.69
C THR A 929 5.46 32.59 16.38
N SER A 930 4.95 31.90 15.35
CA SER A 930 4.62 32.47 14.04
C SER A 930 3.18 32.98 13.94
N ASN A 931 2.39 32.92 15.02
CA ASN A 931 0.96 33.31 15.07
C ASN A 931 0.09 32.59 14.04
N LEU A 932 0.39 31.32 13.71
CA LEU A 932 -0.36 30.51 12.76
C LEU A 932 -1.58 29.86 13.45
N ASN A 933 -2.46 30.72 13.97
CA ASN A 933 -3.52 30.35 14.91
C ASN A 933 -4.56 29.36 14.34
N GLN A 934 -4.83 29.38 13.03
CA GLN A 934 -5.74 28.40 12.41
C GLN A 934 -5.16 26.98 12.49
N ALA A 935 -3.93 26.78 12.04
CA ALA A 935 -3.27 25.48 12.10
C ALA A 935 -3.03 25.03 13.56
N LEU A 936 -2.72 25.96 14.46
CA LEU A 936 -2.56 25.68 15.89
C LEU A 936 -3.90 25.24 16.53
N THR A 937 -5.00 25.94 16.25
CA THR A 937 -6.34 25.57 16.73
C THR A 937 -6.71 24.15 16.30
N ALA A 938 -6.48 23.82 15.02
CA ALA A 938 -6.77 22.49 14.48
C ALA A 938 -5.90 21.41 15.14
N THR A 939 -4.61 21.67 15.28
CA THR A 939 -3.63 20.77 15.92
C THR A 939 -4.00 20.48 17.38
N GLN A 940 -4.26 21.53 18.17
CA GLN A 940 -4.68 21.41 19.57
C GLN A 940 -6.01 20.66 19.71
N THR A 941 -6.94 20.85 18.77
CA THR A 941 -8.22 20.14 18.76
C THR A 941 -8.03 18.64 18.53
N LEU A 942 -7.21 18.24 17.56
CA LEU A 942 -6.92 16.84 17.28
C LEU A 942 -6.15 16.15 18.43
N GLN A 943 -5.31 16.89 19.16
CA GLN A 943 -4.65 16.40 20.37
C GLN A 943 -5.57 16.33 21.61
N GLY A 944 -6.85 16.71 21.48
CA GLY A 944 -7.80 16.74 22.59
C GLY A 944 -7.61 17.90 23.57
N GLN A 945 -6.80 18.91 23.24
CA GLN A 945 -6.51 20.08 24.07
C GLN A 945 -7.57 21.18 23.90
N TYR A 946 -8.84 20.84 24.09
CA TYR A 946 -9.98 21.69 23.70
C TYR A 946 -9.99 23.09 24.33
N SER A 947 -9.60 23.25 25.60
CA SER A 947 -9.55 24.56 26.25
C SER A 947 -8.48 25.47 25.66
N GLN A 948 -7.34 24.90 25.23
CA GLN A 948 -6.28 25.64 24.54
C GLN A 948 -6.74 25.99 23.13
N ALA A 949 -7.34 25.03 22.41
CA ALA A 949 -7.90 25.25 21.09
C ALA A 949 -8.92 26.40 21.05
N LEU A 950 -9.84 26.46 22.03
CA LEU A 950 -10.80 27.57 22.14
C LEU A 950 -10.10 28.92 22.39
N ALA A 951 -9.09 28.96 23.26
CA ALA A 951 -8.35 30.19 23.52
C ALA A 951 -7.57 30.66 22.28
N THR A 952 -6.97 29.74 21.52
CA THR A 952 -6.29 30.04 20.25
C THR A 952 -7.29 30.49 19.18
N LEU A 953 -8.47 29.87 19.12
CA LEU A 953 -9.55 30.22 18.20
C LEU A 953 -9.99 31.67 18.40
N ASP A 954 -10.12 32.13 19.66
CA ASP A 954 -10.47 33.52 20.01
C ASP A 954 -9.43 34.56 19.53
N LEU A 955 -8.19 34.14 19.23
CA LEU A 955 -7.16 35.02 18.67
C LEU A 955 -7.33 35.24 17.16
N ILE A 956 -8.15 34.45 16.48
CA ILE A 956 -8.39 34.58 15.04
C ILE A 956 -9.46 35.65 14.78
N PRO A 957 -9.15 36.73 14.04
CA PRO A 957 -10.11 37.80 13.78
C PRO A 957 -11.27 37.32 12.90
N GLN A 958 -12.51 37.67 13.24
CA GLN A 958 -13.70 37.35 12.44
C GLN A 958 -14.01 38.45 11.40
N ASP A 959 -13.00 38.81 10.62
CA ASP A 959 -13.02 39.90 9.62
C ASP A 959 -13.23 39.41 8.18
N THR A 960 -12.94 38.14 7.91
CA THR A 960 -13.14 37.50 6.61
C THR A 960 -14.21 36.41 6.67
N PRO A 961 -14.90 36.10 5.55
CA PRO A 961 -15.83 34.97 5.47
C PRO A 961 -15.19 33.64 5.87
N ASP A 962 -13.94 33.39 5.48
CA ASP A 962 -13.21 32.16 5.80
C ASP A 962 -12.93 32.06 7.31
N ASN A 963 -12.54 33.15 7.97
CA ASN A 963 -12.34 33.15 9.43
C ASN A 963 -13.66 32.93 10.18
N ILE A 964 -14.76 33.52 9.73
CA ILE A 964 -16.09 33.30 10.32
C ILE A 964 -16.50 31.83 10.17
N ALA A 965 -16.30 31.24 8.99
CA ALA A 965 -16.61 29.83 8.74
C ALA A 965 -15.71 28.88 9.54
N PHE A 966 -14.42 29.21 9.70
CA PHE A 966 -13.48 28.47 10.55
C PHE A 966 -13.93 28.47 12.02
N HIS A 967 -14.32 29.63 12.54
CA HIS A 967 -14.93 29.78 13.87
C HIS A 967 -16.20 28.94 14.02
N GLU A 968 -17.09 29.00 13.04
CA GLU A 968 -18.34 28.23 13.03
C GLU A 968 -18.06 26.72 13.10
N PHE A 969 -17.13 26.22 12.29
CA PHE A 969 -16.75 24.80 12.28
C PHE A 969 -16.12 24.36 13.61
N PHE A 970 -15.02 24.99 14.06
CA PHE A 970 -14.29 24.53 15.24
C PHE A 970 -15.09 24.68 16.53
N THR A 971 -15.98 25.68 16.63
CA THR A 971 -16.91 25.79 17.76
C THR A 971 -17.81 24.56 17.86
N ASN A 972 -18.44 24.14 16.76
CA ASN A 972 -19.30 22.95 16.75
C ASN A 972 -18.49 21.65 16.88
N TYR A 973 -17.32 21.57 16.26
CA TYR A 973 -16.47 20.37 16.31
C TYR A 973 -15.92 20.12 17.72
N ILE A 974 -15.43 21.15 18.41
CA ILE A 974 -14.98 21.05 19.80
C ILE A 974 -16.17 20.68 20.71
N GLU A 975 -17.34 21.30 20.51
CA GLU A 975 -18.55 20.98 21.28
C GLU A 975 -18.98 19.50 21.13
N GLU A 976 -18.92 18.96 19.90
CA GLU A 976 -19.20 17.55 19.64
C GLU A 976 -18.23 16.63 20.39
N ARG A 977 -16.93 16.93 20.35
CA ARG A 977 -15.89 16.07 20.93
C ARG A 977 -15.88 16.12 22.48
N GLN A 978 -16.24 17.26 23.08
CA GLN A 978 -16.31 17.43 24.55
C GLN A 978 -17.53 16.74 25.21
N ASN A 979 -18.68 16.68 24.54
CA ASN A 979 -19.97 16.33 25.18
C ASN A 979 -20.36 14.83 25.12
N THR A 980 -19.41 13.91 25.10
CA THR A 980 -19.69 12.46 25.09
C THR A 980 -20.28 11.90 26.41
N GLY A 981 -20.58 12.74 27.40
CA GLY A 981 -21.17 12.36 28.70
C GLY A 981 -22.41 13.14 29.17
N GLY A 982 -22.98 14.06 28.36
CA GLY A 982 -24.15 14.87 28.71
C GLY A 982 -25.50 14.28 28.24
N SER A 983 -26.63 14.95 28.52
CA SER A 983 -28.03 14.52 28.22
C SER A 983 -28.38 14.24 26.73
N GLY A 984 -27.40 14.12 25.84
CA GLY A 984 -27.51 13.78 24.42
C GLY A 984 -28.03 14.92 23.53
N LYS A 985 -28.64 15.96 24.09
CA LYS A 985 -29.32 17.02 23.33
C LYS A 985 -28.38 18.06 22.69
N THR A 986 -27.26 18.40 23.33
CA THR A 986 -26.30 19.41 22.83
C THR A 986 -25.34 18.83 21.78
N THR A 987 -24.85 17.61 21.98
CA THR A 987 -24.04 16.86 20.99
C THR A 987 -24.81 16.65 19.68
N GLN A 988 -26.12 16.35 19.78
CA GLN A 988 -26.97 16.17 18.61
C GLN A 988 -27.18 17.45 17.80
N SER A 989 -27.22 18.64 18.44
CA SER A 989 -27.28 19.91 17.71
C SER A 989 -25.97 20.26 17.01
N ALA A 990 -24.82 20.03 17.65
CA ALA A 990 -23.50 20.25 17.05
C ALA A 990 -23.30 19.36 15.82
N GLN A 991 -23.61 18.06 15.92
CA GLN A 991 -23.57 17.11 14.80
C GLN A 991 -24.47 17.53 13.63
N GLN A 992 -25.69 18.00 13.93
CA GLN A 992 -26.61 18.50 12.89
C GLN A 992 -26.07 19.77 12.22
N ASN A 993 -25.42 20.66 12.96
CA ASN A 993 -24.82 21.86 12.39
C ASN A 993 -23.62 21.51 11.50
N LEU A 994 -22.75 20.59 11.93
CA LEU A 994 -21.63 20.11 11.12
C LEU A 994 -22.10 19.43 9.83
N THR A 995 -23.15 18.61 9.91
CA THR A 995 -23.75 18.00 8.70
C THR A 995 -24.31 19.08 7.77
N LYS A 996 -25.04 20.08 8.31
CA LYS A 996 -25.56 21.20 7.50
C LYS A 996 -24.44 22.04 6.89
N LEU A 997 -23.32 22.22 7.59
CA LEU A 997 -22.14 22.91 7.08
C LEU A 997 -21.51 22.13 5.92
N ALA A 998 -21.37 20.81 6.06
CA ALA A 998 -20.87 19.96 4.98
C ALA A 998 -21.77 20.02 3.73
N ASP A 999 -23.10 20.13 3.94
CA ASP A 999 -24.13 20.24 2.90
C ASP A 999 -24.28 21.67 2.33
N LYS A 1000 -23.67 22.69 2.95
CA LYS A 1000 -23.99 24.12 2.72
C LYS A 1000 -23.71 24.59 1.30
N ASN A 1001 -22.92 23.88 0.48
CA ASN A 1001 -22.72 24.25 -0.92
C ASN A 1001 -22.39 23.04 -1.82
N LEU A 1002 -23.40 22.59 -2.56
CA LEU A 1002 -23.29 21.83 -3.83
C LEU A 1002 -22.88 22.73 -5.01
N LEU A 1003 -22.50 23.99 -4.76
CA LEU A 1003 -21.97 24.92 -5.75
C LEU A 1003 -20.48 25.13 -5.51
N TYR A 1004 -19.74 25.03 -6.60
CA TYR A 1004 -18.30 24.85 -6.64
C TYR A 1004 -17.53 26.12 -6.21
N PRO A 1005 -16.61 26.05 -5.22
CA PRO A 1005 -16.50 25.11 -4.10
C PRO A 1005 -16.77 25.75 -2.71
N PRO A 1006 -16.89 24.94 -1.64
CA PRO A 1006 -17.29 25.38 -0.30
C PRO A 1006 -16.29 26.31 0.41
N ASP A 1007 -16.79 27.18 1.30
CA ASP A 1007 -15.97 27.96 2.23
C ASP A 1007 -15.16 27.08 3.21
N LEU A 1008 -14.18 27.66 3.90
CA LEU A 1008 -13.23 26.94 4.76
C LEU A 1008 -13.91 26.03 5.80
N GLY A 1009 -14.93 26.54 6.50
CA GLY A 1009 -15.66 25.78 7.50
C GLY A 1009 -16.49 24.64 6.89
N SER A 1010 -17.10 24.88 5.74
CA SER A 1010 -17.87 23.86 5.01
C SER A 1010 -16.96 22.74 4.49
N LEU A 1011 -15.76 23.07 4.00
CA LEU A 1011 -14.79 22.06 3.56
C LEU A 1011 -14.28 21.19 4.72
N MET A 1012 -13.94 21.81 5.86
CA MET A 1012 -13.57 21.08 7.08
C MET A 1012 -14.71 20.21 7.60
N ALA A 1013 -15.96 20.69 7.51
CA ALA A 1013 -17.15 19.90 7.79
C ALA A 1013 -17.30 18.70 6.85
N GLN A 1014 -16.93 18.83 5.57
CA GLN A 1014 -16.87 17.71 4.64
C GLN A 1014 -15.80 16.70 5.05
N THR A 1015 -14.61 17.13 5.46
CA THR A 1015 -13.57 16.25 6.02
C THR A 1015 -14.10 15.46 7.23
N HIS A 1016 -14.72 16.14 8.21
CA HIS A 1016 -15.35 15.48 9.36
C HIS A 1016 -16.47 14.49 8.96
N THR A 1017 -17.27 14.87 7.97
CA THR A 1017 -18.39 14.05 7.46
C THR A 1017 -17.89 12.84 6.69
N ALA A 1018 -16.79 12.95 5.94
CA ALA A 1018 -16.16 11.83 5.24
C ALA A 1018 -15.81 10.70 6.22
N ILE A 1019 -15.23 11.08 7.37
CA ILE A 1019 -14.87 10.17 8.46
C ILE A 1019 -16.12 9.56 9.10
N SER A 1020 -17.02 10.40 9.61
CA SER A 1020 -18.17 9.95 10.42
C SER A 1020 -19.22 9.18 9.63
N GLN A 1021 -19.41 9.52 8.35
CA GLN A 1021 -20.40 8.87 7.46
C GLN A 1021 -19.78 7.86 6.50
N LYS A 1022 -18.46 7.62 6.57
CA LYS A 1022 -17.74 6.68 5.68
C LYS A 1022 -17.99 6.99 4.19
N THR A 1023 -17.93 8.27 3.84
CA THR A 1023 -18.29 8.78 2.50
C THR A 1023 -17.11 9.47 1.82
N GLY A 1024 -17.22 9.64 0.51
CA GLY A 1024 -16.24 10.37 -0.30
C GLY A 1024 -16.86 11.60 -0.96
N TYR A 1025 -16.00 12.57 -1.25
CA TYR A 1025 -16.36 13.75 -2.04
C TYR A 1025 -15.69 13.69 -3.41
N ASN A 1026 -16.43 14.13 -4.43
CA ASN A 1026 -15.92 14.28 -5.79
C ASN A 1026 -15.48 15.73 -6.03
N ARG A 1027 -14.34 15.90 -6.72
CA ARG A 1027 -13.75 17.21 -7.04
C ARG A 1027 -13.59 17.32 -8.56
N ILE A 1028 -13.97 18.45 -9.13
CA ILE A 1028 -14.00 18.68 -10.58
C ILE A 1028 -13.55 20.11 -10.86
N PRO A 1029 -12.34 20.34 -11.39
CA PRO A 1029 -11.83 21.69 -11.64
C PRO A 1029 -12.81 22.61 -12.38
N VAL A 1030 -12.77 23.90 -12.08
CA VAL A 1030 -13.67 24.91 -12.63
C VAL A 1030 -13.50 25.03 -14.15
N GLU A 1031 -14.62 25.06 -14.86
CA GLU A 1031 -14.67 25.40 -16.28
C GLU A 1031 -15.60 26.55 -16.61
N VAL A 1032 -15.05 27.56 -17.28
CA VAL A 1032 -15.86 28.61 -17.92
C VAL A 1032 -16.32 28.08 -19.26
N LYS A 1033 -17.49 27.41 -19.27
CA LYS A 1033 -18.21 27.18 -20.53
C LYS A 1033 -18.54 28.56 -21.10
N LYS A 1034 -18.30 28.80 -22.39
CA LYS A 1034 -18.99 29.87 -23.12
C LYS A 1034 -20.48 29.63 -22.88
N GLN A 1035 -21.07 30.35 -21.95
CA GLN A 1035 -22.51 30.36 -21.83
C GLN A 1035 -22.99 30.88 -23.18
N ASN A 1036 -23.71 30.04 -23.92
CA ASN A 1036 -24.72 30.56 -24.81
C ASN A 1036 -25.52 31.54 -23.97
N GLU A 1037 -25.53 32.80 -24.38
CA GLU A 1037 -26.31 33.88 -23.78
C GLU A 1037 -27.75 33.40 -23.56
N THR A 1038 -27.97 32.81 -22.41
CA THR A 1038 -29.25 32.55 -21.79
C THR A 1038 -29.06 33.12 -20.41
N THR A 1039 -29.20 34.44 -20.38
CA THR A 1039 -29.50 35.29 -19.24
C THR A 1039 -30.09 34.51 -18.05
N GLN A 1040 -29.24 33.90 -17.23
CA GLN A 1040 -29.58 33.56 -15.86
C GLN A 1040 -29.00 34.64 -14.98
N HIS A 1041 -29.93 35.41 -14.43
CA HIS A 1041 -29.71 36.57 -13.60
C HIS A 1041 -28.80 36.24 -12.41
N THR A 1042 -27.66 36.91 -12.33
CA THR A 1042 -26.90 37.07 -11.10
C THR A 1042 -27.78 37.79 -10.07
N THR A 1043 -28.05 37.14 -8.94
CA THR A 1043 -28.63 37.80 -7.77
C THR A 1043 -27.64 38.86 -7.30
N SER A 1044 -27.94 40.11 -7.65
CA SER A 1044 -27.16 41.27 -7.24
C SER A 1044 -27.41 41.52 -5.74
N ASN A 1045 -26.35 41.50 -4.91
CA ASN A 1045 -26.45 41.77 -3.48
C ASN A 1045 -27.06 43.15 -3.23
N LEU A 1046 -28.25 43.16 -2.63
CA LEU A 1046 -28.97 44.35 -2.21
C LEU A 1046 -28.78 44.55 -0.70
N LEU A 1047 -28.02 45.56 -0.30
CA LEU A 1047 -27.81 45.90 1.11
C LEU A 1047 -28.96 46.80 1.58
N VAL A 1048 -29.64 46.42 2.66
CA VAL A 1048 -30.76 47.17 3.24
C VAL A 1048 -30.48 47.45 4.71
N TYR A 1049 -30.38 48.73 5.08
CA TYR A 1049 -30.03 49.14 6.43
C TYR A 1049 -30.67 50.50 6.81
N PRO A 1050 -30.95 50.76 8.10
CA PRO A 1050 -30.99 49.77 9.17
C PRO A 1050 -32.14 48.77 8.94
N ASN A 1051 -31.90 47.50 9.27
CA ASN A 1051 -32.91 46.45 9.27
C ASN A 1051 -32.85 45.74 10.63
N PRO A 1052 -33.79 46.00 11.55
CA PRO A 1052 -35.06 46.69 11.31
C PRO A 1052 -34.98 48.21 11.09
N ALA A 1053 -35.83 48.74 10.22
CA ALA A 1053 -35.95 50.17 9.89
C ALA A 1053 -36.93 50.87 10.84
N ASN A 1054 -36.63 52.11 11.23
CA ASN A 1054 -37.52 52.90 12.11
C ASN A 1054 -38.28 53.98 11.32
N ASN A 1055 -37.56 55.03 10.88
CA ASN A 1055 -38.13 56.13 10.06
C ASN A 1055 -37.49 56.26 8.68
N GLU A 1056 -36.31 55.67 8.47
CA GLU A 1056 -35.55 55.73 7.24
C GLU A 1056 -35.00 54.35 6.89
N LEU A 1057 -34.85 54.09 5.59
CA LEU A 1057 -34.30 52.88 5.01
C LEU A 1057 -33.35 53.25 3.87
N TYR A 1058 -32.12 52.77 3.96
CA TYR A 1058 -31.09 52.88 2.95
C TYR A 1058 -30.97 51.57 2.20
N ILE A 1059 -30.98 51.67 0.88
CA ILE A 1059 -30.82 50.53 -0.03
C ILE A 1059 -29.63 50.81 -0.92
N THR A 1060 -28.61 49.95 -0.84
CA THR A 1060 -27.38 50.05 -1.63
C THR A 1060 -27.25 48.81 -2.53
N ALA A 1061 -26.94 49.04 -3.80
CA ALA A 1061 -26.70 48.03 -4.81
C ALA A 1061 -25.43 48.38 -5.59
N ASN A 1062 -24.97 47.50 -6.47
CA ASN A 1062 -23.79 47.75 -7.30
C ASN A 1062 -23.96 49.08 -8.09
N PRO A 1063 -23.07 50.08 -7.88
CA PRO A 1063 -23.22 51.42 -8.45
C PRO A 1063 -23.05 51.46 -9.97
N ILE A 1064 -22.40 50.47 -10.58
CA ILE A 1064 -22.20 50.38 -12.04
C ILE A 1064 -23.47 49.81 -12.70
N MET A 1065 -24.11 48.82 -12.09
CA MET A 1065 -25.29 48.12 -12.64
C MET A 1065 -26.62 48.85 -12.38
N PHE A 1066 -26.72 49.61 -11.28
CA PHE A 1066 -27.97 50.19 -10.78
C PHE A 1066 -27.92 51.72 -10.60
N ALA A 1067 -27.02 52.42 -11.28
CA ALA A 1067 -26.83 53.88 -11.17
C ALA A 1067 -28.10 54.72 -11.38
N GLN A 1068 -29.05 54.23 -12.19
CA GLN A 1068 -30.32 54.89 -12.54
C GLN A 1068 -31.55 53.97 -12.39
N ALA A 1069 -31.44 52.91 -11.58
CA ALA A 1069 -32.52 51.95 -11.36
C ALA A 1069 -33.66 52.51 -10.50
N GLU A 1070 -34.79 51.82 -10.46
CA GLU A 1070 -35.92 52.14 -9.57
C GLU A 1070 -36.06 51.07 -8.48
N VAL A 1071 -36.24 51.50 -7.23
CA VAL A 1071 -36.55 50.65 -6.09
C VAL A 1071 -38.06 50.72 -5.83
N SER A 1072 -38.72 49.57 -5.83
CA SER A 1072 -40.14 49.42 -5.47
C SER A 1072 -40.25 48.66 -4.15
N LEU A 1073 -41.09 49.12 -3.24
CA LEU A 1073 -41.35 48.47 -1.95
C LEU A 1073 -42.71 47.79 -2.00
N TYR A 1074 -42.78 46.54 -1.54
CA TYR A 1074 -44.00 45.76 -1.46
C TYR A 1074 -44.28 45.35 -0.02
N THR A 1075 -45.57 45.27 0.34
CA THR A 1075 -46.01 44.54 1.53
C THR A 1075 -45.74 43.03 1.36
N ALA A 1076 -45.75 42.26 2.45
CA ALA A 1076 -45.65 40.80 2.40
C ALA A 1076 -46.70 40.12 1.48
N ASN A 1077 -47.82 40.79 1.19
CA ASN A 1077 -48.87 40.31 0.29
C ASN A 1077 -48.70 40.77 -1.17
N GLY A 1078 -47.58 41.43 -1.50
CA GLY A 1078 -47.27 41.83 -2.88
C GLY A 1078 -47.85 43.17 -3.34
N GLN A 1079 -48.48 43.96 -2.45
CA GLN A 1079 -48.95 45.31 -2.79
C GLN A 1079 -47.79 46.32 -2.77
N GLU A 1080 -47.56 47.05 -3.87
CA GLU A 1080 -46.57 48.13 -3.95
C GLU A 1080 -47.00 49.33 -3.08
N VAL A 1081 -46.11 49.81 -2.22
CA VAL A 1081 -46.34 50.89 -1.25
C VAL A 1081 -45.43 52.11 -1.42
N ALA A 1082 -44.31 51.96 -2.12
CA ALA A 1082 -43.42 53.07 -2.45
C ALA A 1082 -42.56 52.74 -3.67
N LYS A 1083 -42.15 53.78 -4.41
CA LYS A 1083 -41.22 53.67 -5.53
C LYS A 1083 -40.25 54.84 -5.55
N VAL A 1084 -38.94 54.59 -5.61
CA VAL A 1084 -37.88 55.61 -5.51
C VAL A 1084 -36.78 55.34 -6.53
N LYS A 1085 -36.26 56.39 -7.17
CA LYS A 1085 -35.10 56.28 -8.08
C LYS A 1085 -33.80 56.17 -7.29
N MET A 1086 -32.90 55.31 -7.74
CA MET A 1086 -31.54 55.23 -7.22
C MET A 1086 -30.66 56.33 -7.83
N VAL A 1087 -29.67 56.79 -7.06
CA VAL A 1087 -28.58 57.66 -7.49
C VAL A 1087 -27.27 57.01 -7.08
N ASN A 1088 -26.38 56.73 -8.03
CA ASN A 1088 -25.10 56.05 -7.80
C ASN A 1088 -25.23 54.73 -7.00
N GLY A 1089 -26.25 53.93 -7.30
CA GLY A 1089 -26.49 52.65 -6.63
C GLY A 1089 -27.04 52.77 -5.21
N GLN A 1090 -27.49 53.94 -4.77
CA GLN A 1090 -28.10 54.16 -3.46
C GLN A 1090 -29.50 54.78 -3.55
N ALA A 1091 -30.40 54.36 -2.66
CA ALA A 1091 -31.71 54.97 -2.45
C ALA A 1091 -31.98 55.14 -0.94
N ASN A 1092 -32.53 56.30 -0.59
CA ASN A 1092 -33.04 56.58 0.76
C ASN A 1092 -34.57 56.66 0.70
N ILE A 1093 -35.24 55.92 1.58
CA ILE A 1093 -36.69 55.81 1.64
C ILE A 1093 -37.19 56.18 3.03
N ASN A 1094 -38.11 57.14 3.10
CA ASN A 1094 -38.81 57.48 4.32
C ASN A 1094 -39.90 56.42 4.62
N THR A 1095 -39.72 55.69 5.71
CA THR A 1095 -40.63 54.61 6.15
C THR A 1095 -41.62 55.07 7.23
N ALA A 1096 -41.62 56.35 7.61
CA ALA A 1096 -42.44 56.91 8.70
C ALA A 1096 -43.97 56.90 8.42
N GLN A 1097 -44.40 56.69 7.18
CA GLN A 1097 -45.82 56.55 6.83
C GLN A 1097 -46.27 55.09 6.62
N LEU A 1098 -45.36 54.11 6.71
CA LEU A 1098 -45.65 52.68 6.53
C LEU A 1098 -45.92 51.98 7.86
N HIS A 1099 -46.88 51.05 7.91
CA HIS A 1099 -47.20 50.32 9.14
C HIS A 1099 -46.06 49.37 9.56
N PRO A 1100 -45.85 49.10 10.86
CA PRO A 1100 -44.90 48.08 11.32
C PRO A 1100 -45.20 46.72 10.67
N GLY A 1101 -44.17 46.01 10.20
CA GLY A 1101 -44.34 44.76 9.47
C GLY A 1101 -43.16 44.39 8.57
N ILE A 1102 -43.30 43.28 7.85
CA ILE A 1102 -42.30 42.79 6.88
C ILE A 1102 -42.61 43.36 5.50
N TYR A 1103 -41.58 43.90 4.87
CA TYR A 1103 -41.62 44.47 3.53
C TYR A 1103 -40.54 43.85 2.64
N ILE A 1104 -40.77 43.90 1.34
CA ILE A 1104 -39.84 43.43 0.31
C ILE A 1104 -39.45 44.64 -0.54
N SER A 1105 -38.17 44.97 -0.62
CA SER A 1105 -37.66 45.93 -1.60
C SER A 1105 -37.22 45.20 -2.86
N GLN A 1106 -37.50 45.75 -4.04
CA GLN A 1106 -37.07 45.22 -5.33
C GLN A 1106 -36.44 46.35 -6.15
N VAL A 1107 -35.24 46.15 -6.68
CA VAL A 1107 -34.59 47.13 -7.55
C VAL A 1107 -34.67 46.65 -8.99
N SER A 1108 -35.15 47.49 -9.91
CA SER A 1108 -35.30 47.16 -11.33
C SER A 1108 -34.60 48.19 -12.20
N ASN A 1109 -33.78 47.72 -13.15
CA ASN A 1109 -33.16 48.52 -14.22
C ASN A 1109 -33.68 48.13 -15.62
N GLY A 1110 -34.79 47.39 -15.70
CA GLY A 1110 -35.34 46.84 -16.95
C GLY A 1110 -34.73 45.51 -17.42
N ILE A 1111 -33.64 45.04 -16.78
CA ILE A 1111 -32.93 43.80 -17.14
C ILE A 1111 -32.73 42.88 -15.92
N ALA A 1112 -32.52 43.39 -14.70
CA ALA A 1112 -32.39 42.60 -13.47
C ALA A 1112 -33.29 43.15 -12.34
N ALA A 1113 -33.80 42.25 -11.48
CA ALA A 1113 -34.79 42.58 -10.44
C ALA A 1113 -34.43 42.04 -9.02
N PRO A 1114 -33.21 42.29 -8.47
CA PRO A 1114 -32.85 41.85 -7.12
C PRO A 1114 -33.82 42.39 -6.07
N TYR A 1115 -34.06 41.60 -5.02
CA TYR A 1115 -34.93 41.98 -3.91
C TYR A 1115 -34.31 41.66 -2.55
N ALA A 1116 -34.72 42.38 -1.52
CA ALA A 1116 -34.35 42.10 -0.13
C ALA A 1116 -35.55 42.28 0.82
N LYS A 1117 -35.54 41.55 1.93
CA LYS A 1117 -36.57 41.66 2.97
C LYS A 1117 -36.06 42.57 4.09
N PHE A 1118 -36.93 43.43 4.59
CA PHE A 1118 -36.66 44.24 5.78
C PHE A 1118 -37.90 44.37 6.64
N THR A 1119 -37.69 44.65 7.91
CA THR A 1119 -38.76 44.83 8.89
C THR A 1119 -38.81 46.29 9.30
N ILE A 1120 -40.01 46.88 9.39
CA ILE A 1120 -40.21 48.18 10.04
C ILE A 1120 -40.64 47.92 11.48
N ILE A 1121 -39.87 48.44 12.45
CA ILE A 1121 -40.20 48.43 13.88
C ILE A 1121 -40.46 49.86 14.35
N ARG A 1122 -41.37 50.02 15.31
CA ARG A 1122 -41.66 51.30 15.96
C ARG A 1122 -41.88 51.11 17.45
#